data_AF-A0A7V4HWK1-F1
#
_entry.id   AF-A0A7V4HWK1-F1
#
_cell.length_a   1.000
_cell.length_b   1.000
_cell.length_c   1.000
_cell.angle_alpha   90.00
_cell.angle_beta   90.00
_cell.angle_gamma   90.00
#
_symmetry.space_group_name_H-M   'P 1'
#
loop_
_entity.id
_entity.type
_entity.pdbx_description
1 polymer ?
#
loop_
_entity_poly.entity_id
_entity_poly.type
_entity_poly.pdbx_seq_one_letter_code
_entity_poly.pdbx_strand_id
1 'polypeptide(L)'
;MRYWSATALLAVSWLFGLHYYQPAAPIVWTVMTVLGAALLAGFPLRLPGHPERLLTVVLLAPAVWFFAWPHRAAVLLPALGLLLQYPRGPRRWLSLLGRGLAAGGMVLLVQSAVVELYTAITARNHDLPWPLPDLAGWMARLLGMDAAVDGSTLVLGALRGPLRLSVAWEWIFDPVTLAFLAGGATLAALSASGQRGADRDAARSAEPAFAQGPWPAWRRLVLVVAVWIPLRAGVLLALLAHRAMRWDSGQPLNVMDQFLSPWLHLVLLAAPVLAAACFVSLCPPRRSDETEPDVPPASDRRVSAAALGSIAAASAVLAWLVQWEPCGEPLAGRIMVVERHSTWEPTTRPYDTTQFGEDSSYTYAAIYDYCSRYFEMSRLLESDAMDDATLARCDVLFIKTPTAPYAAEEIEAIRRFVARGGGLLLIGEHTDVFKSSSFLNEIAKVFGFKFRLDLLFCVGNPYVQIYQPPRVPHPIVQHLPPMTFAVSCSIDPGSSLGRAAVRSTGLWSLPPEYHTENFFPEAEYRPEMRYGAFLQLWTTRYGAGRVAAWTDSTIFSNFSAFEPGKTELMLGMLDWLNRRSLLDRASVWWTVVGLLGVLATAALGSGLRLAHRQAVAAVVVAAAGLAGITAGSAAVVAFHRHAMPVLKPVRPMVRVVLDRTVSDVPLSRGGFTQENGLGYGLFEQWIPRLGYFTARRSGKAAFDGDALIILCPQKSVSEDYRKAVVEFVANGGKLLVLDSPEISGSTANSLLWPFGLSVNHSASREGKLGLKDGWPGIAVQAVCEVAGGEPFMWVDQLPVASRVAFGQGRVMAVGFASIMNDNGLGGHWMAETNPEMLTRSDLLFTLVRALIEDCPVTAPPPRIKK
;
A
#
# COMPACT_ATOMS: atom_id res chain seq x y z
N MET A 1 7.82 -6.84 37.51
CA MET A 1 6.96 -5.75 36.99
C MET A 1 7.67 -4.91 35.93
N ARG A 2 8.74 -4.16 36.26
CA ARG A 2 9.48 -3.25 35.33
C ARG A 2 9.72 -3.79 33.91
N TYR A 3 10.31 -4.97 33.75
CA TYR A 3 10.61 -5.53 32.42
C TYR A 3 9.36 -5.93 31.61
N TRP A 4 8.32 -6.41 32.28
CA TRP A 4 7.05 -6.76 31.64
C TRP A 4 6.31 -5.50 31.16
N SER A 5 6.32 -4.43 31.95
CA SER A 5 5.82 -3.12 31.52
C SER A 5 6.58 -2.60 30.29
N ALA A 6 7.91 -2.77 30.25
CA ALA A 6 8.71 -2.41 29.08
C ALA A 6 8.27 -3.18 27.83
N THR A 7 8.11 -4.51 27.94
CA THR A 7 7.64 -5.35 26.82
C THR A 7 6.26 -4.93 26.32
N ALA A 8 5.35 -4.57 27.22
CA ALA A 8 4.00 -4.10 26.87
C ALA A 8 4.04 -2.76 26.12
N LEU A 9 4.86 -1.80 26.57
CA LEU A 9 5.03 -0.52 25.88
C LEU A 9 5.63 -0.71 24.48
N LEU A 10 6.64 -1.57 24.34
CA LEU A 10 7.22 -1.91 23.04
C LEU A 10 6.21 -2.63 22.14
N ALA A 11 5.40 -3.54 22.69
CA ALA A 11 4.36 -4.25 21.95
C ALA A 11 3.26 -3.31 21.42
N VAL A 12 2.71 -2.44 22.26
CA VAL A 12 1.67 -1.49 21.82
C VAL A 12 2.23 -0.42 20.89
N SER A 13 3.53 -0.09 20.99
CA SER A 13 4.14 0.92 20.13
C SER A 13 3.90 0.63 18.65
N TRP A 14 3.85 -0.64 18.23
CA TRP A 14 3.57 -1.02 16.85
C TRP A 14 2.24 -0.49 16.33
N LEU A 15 1.18 -0.42 17.15
CA LEU A 15 -0.10 0.16 16.73
C LEU A 15 -0.06 1.69 16.56
N PHE A 16 0.89 2.38 17.19
CA PHE A 16 1.12 3.81 16.99
C PHE A 16 2.13 4.07 15.87
N GLY A 17 3.05 3.13 15.62
CA GLY A 17 4.08 3.25 14.58
C GLY A 17 3.60 2.81 13.20
N LEU A 18 2.62 1.91 13.14
CA LEU A 18 2.02 1.38 11.92
C LEU A 18 0.62 1.94 11.72
N HIS A 19 0.21 2.12 10.47
CA HIS A 19 -1.17 2.42 10.09
C HIS A 19 -2.01 1.13 10.18
N TYR A 20 -2.24 0.64 11.41
CA TYR A 20 -2.88 -0.68 11.64
C TYR A 20 -4.32 -0.57 12.14
N TYR A 21 -4.55 0.10 13.28
CA TYR A 21 -5.89 0.37 13.80
C TYR A 21 -6.20 1.86 13.93
N GLN A 22 -5.24 2.73 13.64
CA GLN A 22 -5.44 4.17 13.60
C GLN A 22 -4.36 4.79 12.71
N PRO A 23 -4.50 6.07 12.31
CA PRO A 23 -3.40 6.82 11.73
C PRO A 23 -2.14 6.73 12.59
N ALA A 24 -0.98 6.54 11.95
CA ALA A 24 0.28 6.46 12.66
C ALA A 24 0.51 7.75 13.46
N ALA A 25 0.98 7.62 14.70
CA ALA A 25 1.29 8.71 15.61
C ALA A 25 2.78 8.64 16.00
N PRO A 26 3.70 9.18 15.16
CA PRO A 26 5.15 9.04 15.35
C PRO A 26 5.66 9.54 16.71
N ILE A 27 5.03 10.57 17.28
CA ILE A 27 5.42 11.13 18.59
C ILE A 27 5.12 10.12 19.69
N VAL A 28 3.89 9.58 19.75
CA VAL A 28 3.49 8.60 20.76
C VAL A 28 4.31 7.33 20.62
N TRP A 29 4.49 6.85 19.38
CA TRP A 29 5.36 5.72 19.07
C TRP A 29 6.80 5.92 19.60
N THR A 30 7.38 7.10 19.38
CA THR A 30 8.73 7.44 19.86
C THR A 30 8.79 7.42 21.39
N VAL A 31 7.81 8.05 22.06
CA VAL A 31 7.73 8.08 23.54
C VAL A 31 7.64 6.66 24.10
N MET A 32 6.74 5.82 23.58
CA MET A 32 6.57 4.43 24.04
C MET A 32 7.84 3.60 23.84
N THR A 33 8.52 3.79 22.71
CA THR A 33 9.77 3.10 22.38
C THR A 33 10.90 3.52 23.33
N VAL A 34 11.05 4.82 23.57
CA VAL A 34 12.08 5.37 24.48
C VAL A 34 11.81 4.94 25.92
N LEU A 35 10.57 5.04 26.40
CA LEU A 35 10.20 4.60 27.74
C LEU A 35 10.40 3.08 27.91
N GLY A 36 10.00 2.27 26.92
CA GLY A 36 10.24 0.84 26.90
C GLY A 36 11.74 0.50 27.00
N ALA A 37 12.58 1.15 26.18
CA ALA A 37 14.03 0.95 26.24
C ALA A 37 14.64 1.43 27.57
N ALA A 38 14.18 2.54 28.13
CA ALA A 38 14.62 3.06 29.43
C ALA A 38 14.24 2.12 30.59
N LEU A 39 13.04 1.53 30.56
CA LEU A 39 12.64 0.52 31.53
C LEU A 39 13.46 -0.76 31.43
N LEU A 40 14.13 -1.02 30.31
CA LEU A 40 15.12 -2.11 30.16
C LEU A 40 16.55 -1.70 30.55
N ALA A 41 16.79 -0.46 30.99
CA ALA A 41 18.13 -0.03 31.37
C ALA A 41 18.72 -0.91 32.48
N GLY A 42 19.92 -1.46 32.23
CA GLY A 42 20.58 -2.40 33.12
C GLY A 42 20.13 -3.86 33.02
N PHE A 43 19.28 -4.21 32.06
CA PHE A 43 18.89 -5.60 31.80
C PHE A 43 20.15 -6.50 31.62
N PRO A 44 20.16 -7.73 32.16
CA PRO A 44 21.31 -8.62 32.11
C PRO A 44 21.49 -9.23 30.71
N LEU A 45 22.03 -8.42 29.79
CA LEU A 45 22.39 -8.80 28.43
C LEU A 45 23.89 -9.09 28.34
N ARG A 46 24.27 -10.21 27.73
CA ARG A 46 25.66 -10.49 27.39
C ARG A 46 26.10 -9.59 26.23
N LEU A 47 27.10 -8.75 26.48
CA LEU A 47 27.61 -7.80 25.50
C LEU A 47 28.79 -8.41 24.73
N PRO A 48 28.88 -8.18 23.40
CA PRO A 48 30.01 -8.65 22.63
C PRO A 48 31.32 -7.98 23.07
N GLY A 49 32.45 -8.62 22.74
CA GLY A 49 33.78 -8.02 22.91
C GLY A 49 33.98 -6.79 22.01
N HIS A 50 35.02 -5.98 22.25
CA HIS A 50 35.27 -4.77 21.45
C HIS A 50 35.29 -4.98 19.92
N PRO A 51 36.02 -5.98 19.35
CA PRO A 51 36.01 -6.20 17.90
C PRO A 51 34.65 -6.69 17.39
N GLU A 52 33.95 -7.52 18.17
CA GLU A 52 32.62 -8.03 17.84
C GLU A 52 31.56 -6.91 17.83
N ARG A 53 31.69 -5.90 18.70
CA ARG A 53 30.81 -4.71 18.70
C ARG A 53 30.92 -3.94 17.40
N LEU A 54 32.14 -3.64 16.95
CA LEU A 54 32.36 -2.94 15.69
C LEU A 54 31.80 -3.75 14.52
N LEU A 55 32.10 -5.06 14.48
CA LEU A 55 31.55 -5.96 13.47
C LEU A 55 30.01 -5.95 13.48
N THR A 56 29.39 -5.99 14.66
CA THR A 56 27.92 -5.95 14.79
C THR A 56 27.35 -4.65 14.21
N VAL A 57 27.94 -3.50 14.53
CA VAL A 57 27.49 -2.21 13.99
C VAL A 57 27.62 -2.17 12.47
N VAL A 58 28.73 -2.69 11.92
CA VAL A 58 28.94 -2.80 10.47
C VAL A 58 27.90 -3.71 9.82
N LEU A 59 27.60 -4.87 10.41
CA LEU A 59 26.59 -5.82 9.91
C LEU A 59 25.16 -5.24 9.97
N LEU A 60 24.86 -4.40 10.95
CA LEU A 60 23.54 -3.77 11.08
C LEU A 60 23.36 -2.56 10.16
N ALA A 61 24.43 -1.90 9.71
CA ALA A 61 24.36 -0.67 8.92
C ALA A 61 23.52 -0.80 7.63
N PRO A 62 23.68 -1.86 6.79
CA PRO A 62 22.83 -2.07 5.63
C PRO A 62 21.35 -2.21 5.99
N ALA A 63 21.04 -2.91 7.08
CA ALA A 63 19.67 -3.10 7.55
C ALA A 63 19.05 -1.77 8.05
N VAL A 64 19.82 -0.92 8.75
CA VAL A 64 19.34 0.42 9.16
C VAL A 64 18.96 1.27 7.95
N TRP A 65 19.73 1.20 6.86
CA TRP A 65 19.39 1.86 5.61
C TRP A 65 18.19 1.20 4.91
N PHE A 66 18.13 -0.14 4.91
CA PHE A 66 17.18 -0.96 4.16
C PHE A 66 15.81 -1.17 4.80
N PHE A 67 15.60 -0.98 6.10
CA PHE A 67 14.26 -1.02 6.69
C PHE A 67 13.58 0.37 6.72
N ALA A 68 12.27 0.38 6.47
CA ALA A 68 11.42 1.56 6.62
C ALA A 68 11.10 1.82 8.10
N TRP A 69 10.72 3.05 8.45
CA TRP A 69 10.13 3.30 9.77
C TRP A 69 8.75 2.64 9.85
N PRO A 70 8.34 2.11 11.02
CA PRO A 70 9.06 2.07 12.30
C PRO A 70 10.07 0.92 12.45
N HIS A 71 10.06 -0.08 11.55
CA HIS A 71 10.94 -1.26 11.61
C HIS A 71 12.44 -0.94 11.69
N ARG A 72 12.87 0.19 11.11
CA ARG A 72 14.23 0.73 11.22
C ARG A 72 14.70 0.87 12.68
N ALA A 73 13.80 1.25 13.59
CA ALA A 73 14.13 1.43 15.01
C ALA A 73 14.63 0.13 15.64
N ALA A 74 14.03 -1.01 15.27
CA ALA A 74 14.39 -2.33 15.80
C ALA A 74 15.85 -2.69 15.52
N VAL A 75 16.42 -2.17 14.43
CA VAL A 75 17.82 -2.38 14.01
C VAL A 75 18.74 -1.27 14.54
N LEU A 76 18.23 -0.03 14.60
CA LEU A 76 18.99 1.13 15.05
C LEU A 76 19.29 1.09 16.56
N LEU A 77 18.32 0.71 17.39
CA LEU A 77 18.48 0.72 18.85
C LEU A 77 19.59 -0.23 19.35
N PRO A 78 19.74 -1.47 18.84
CA PRO A 78 20.88 -2.30 19.16
C PRO A 78 22.23 -1.71 18.75
N ALA A 79 22.30 -1.11 17.56
CA ALA A 79 23.53 -0.46 17.10
C ALA A 79 23.93 0.71 18.02
N LEU A 80 22.98 1.60 18.35
CA LEU A 80 23.20 2.71 19.28
C LEU A 80 23.56 2.21 20.69
N GLY A 81 22.87 1.18 21.18
CA GLY A 81 23.12 0.58 22.49
C GLY A 81 24.52 0.00 22.63
N LEU A 82 25.11 -0.52 21.55
CA LEU A 82 26.49 -1.00 21.51
C LEU A 82 27.51 0.14 21.41
N LEU A 83 27.22 1.20 20.64
CA LEU A 83 28.07 2.39 20.53
C LEU A 83 28.19 3.14 21.86
N LEU A 84 27.12 3.22 22.65
CA LEU A 84 27.11 3.86 23.97
C LEU A 84 27.95 3.14 25.03
N GLN A 85 28.50 1.97 24.71
CA GLN A 85 29.34 1.17 25.61
C GLN A 85 30.84 1.30 25.29
N TYR A 86 31.23 2.32 24.52
CA TYR A 86 32.62 2.55 24.13
C TYR A 86 33.51 2.90 25.34
N PRO A 87 34.74 2.34 25.44
CA PRO A 87 35.49 2.23 26.70
C PRO A 87 36.12 3.51 27.26
N ARG A 88 35.94 4.69 26.65
CA ARG A 88 36.63 5.93 27.05
C ARG A 88 35.68 7.08 27.42
N GLY A 89 34.77 6.86 28.36
CA GLY A 89 33.93 7.93 28.92
C GLY A 89 33.21 7.53 30.22
N PRO A 90 33.15 8.42 31.25
CA PRO A 90 32.62 8.11 32.56
C PRO A 90 31.12 8.35 32.60
N ARG A 91 30.33 7.32 32.90
CA ARG A 91 29.01 7.41 33.59
C ARG A 91 28.34 6.04 33.52
N ARG A 92 28.24 5.38 34.68
CA ARG A 92 27.55 4.08 34.85
C ARG A 92 26.16 4.06 34.20
N TRP A 93 25.46 5.20 34.18
CA TRP A 93 24.15 5.32 33.56
C TRP A 93 24.15 5.17 32.03
N LEU A 94 25.21 5.59 31.31
CA LEU A 94 25.32 5.41 29.84
C LEU A 94 25.42 3.93 29.48
N SER A 95 26.17 3.15 30.26
CA SER A 95 26.28 1.70 30.08
C SER A 95 24.95 0.99 30.38
N LEU A 96 24.25 1.40 31.45
CA LEU A 96 22.92 0.87 31.78
C LEU A 96 21.91 1.17 30.67
N LEU A 97 21.90 2.40 30.15
CA LEU A 97 21.05 2.81 29.04
C LEU A 97 21.38 2.05 27.76
N GLY A 98 22.68 1.90 27.43
CA GLY A 98 23.13 1.13 26.27
C GLY A 98 22.66 -0.33 26.29
N ARG A 99 22.65 -0.98 27.46
CA ARG A 99 22.06 -2.32 27.62
C ARG A 99 20.55 -2.33 27.40
N GLY A 100 19.85 -1.29 27.89
CA GLY A 100 18.41 -1.14 27.69
C GLY A 100 18.03 -0.95 26.21
N LEU A 101 18.77 -0.12 25.49
CA LEU A 101 18.59 0.09 24.04
C LEU A 101 18.87 -1.18 23.25
N ALA A 102 19.92 -1.93 23.60
CA ALA A 102 20.22 -3.20 22.96
C ALA A 102 19.13 -4.26 23.21
N ALA A 103 18.69 -4.43 24.47
CA ALA A 103 17.62 -5.38 24.80
C ALA A 103 16.28 -4.98 24.17
N GLY A 104 15.90 -3.70 24.26
CA GLY A 104 14.67 -3.17 23.68
C GLY A 104 14.65 -3.27 22.15
N GLY A 105 15.78 -3.00 21.51
CA GLY A 105 15.92 -3.19 20.06
C GLY A 105 15.79 -4.64 19.62
N MET A 106 16.38 -5.59 20.36
CA MET A 106 16.20 -7.03 20.09
C MET A 106 14.74 -7.47 20.28
N VAL A 107 14.04 -6.93 21.28
CA VAL A 107 12.60 -7.16 21.47
C VAL A 107 11.81 -6.63 20.28
N LEU A 108 12.03 -5.38 19.87
CA LEU A 108 11.38 -4.79 18.70
C LEU A 108 11.70 -5.57 17.42
N LEU A 109 12.90 -6.15 17.28
CA LEU A 109 13.26 -6.93 16.11
C LEU A 109 12.40 -8.19 15.97
N VAL A 110 12.21 -8.92 17.07
CA VAL A 110 11.35 -10.09 17.08
C VAL A 110 9.89 -9.69 16.92
N GLN A 111 9.44 -8.63 17.61
CA GLN A 111 8.08 -8.12 17.48
C GLN A 111 7.76 -7.68 16.05
N SER A 112 8.71 -7.02 15.37
CA SER A 112 8.60 -6.64 13.95
C SER A 112 8.28 -7.85 13.07
N ALA A 113 9.05 -8.93 13.21
CA ALA A 113 8.84 -10.16 12.43
C ALA A 113 7.49 -10.81 12.75
N VAL A 114 7.08 -10.77 14.01
CA VAL A 114 5.82 -11.33 14.50
C VAL A 114 4.61 -10.53 14.01
N VAL A 115 4.67 -9.20 14.01
CA VAL A 115 3.60 -8.34 13.48
C VAL A 115 3.47 -8.51 11.96
N GLU A 116 4.58 -8.65 11.23
CA GLU A 116 4.55 -8.96 9.80
C GLU A 116 3.92 -10.33 9.51
N LEU A 117 4.28 -11.35 10.30
CA LEU A 117 3.69 -12.68 10.20
C LEU A 117 2.20 -12.65 10.54
N TYR A 118 1.82 -11.95 11.60
CA TYR A 118 0.42 -11.74 11.99
C TYR A 118 -0.37 -11.14 10.83
N THR A 119 0.12 -10.04 10.26
CA THR A 119 -0.47 -9.37 9.09
C THR A 119 -0.58 -10.31 7.88
N ALA A 120 0.41 -11.18 7.65
CA ALA A 120 0.37 -12.15 6.56
C ALA A 120 -0.68 -13.24 6.76
N ILE A 121 -0.82 -13.72 7.99
CA ILE A 121 -1.76 -14.78 8.34
C ILE A 121 -3.19 -14.25 8.34
N THR A 122 -3.46 -13.12 9.02
CA THR A 122 -4.82 -12.59 9.14
C THR A 122 -5.35 -12.04 7.83
N ALA A 123 -4.50 -11.43 6.98
CA ALA A 123 -4.92 -11.05 5.64
C ALA A 123 -5.36 -12.26 4.79
N ARG A 124 -4.74 -13.43 4.99
CA ARG A 124 -5.14 -14.65 4.27
C ARG A 124 -6.35 -15.34 4.86
N ASN A 125 -6.53 -15.26 6.17
CA ASN A 125 -7.62 -15.89 6.89
C ASN A 125 -8.13 -14.92 7.95
N HIS A 126 -9.03 -14.05 7.53
CA HIS A 126 -9.54 -12.96 8.38
C HIS A 126 -10.44 -13.49 9.49
N ASP A 127 -11.36 -14.37 9.09
CA ASP A 127 -12.33 -15.01 9.97
C ASP A 127 -11.67 -16.11 10.83
N LEU A 128 -12.21 -16.34 12.02
CA LEU A 128 -11.78 -17.48 12.83
C LEU A 128 -12.21 -18.80 12.19
N PRO A 129 -11.29 -19.76 12.00
CA PRO A 129 -11.63 -21.08 11.49
C PRO A 129 -12.36 -21.92 12.56
N TRP A 130 -13.21 -22.85 12.11
CA TRP A 130 -13.80 -23.85 12.99
C TRP A 130 -12.72 -24.65 13.75
N PRO A 131 -12.88 -24.92 15.07
CA PRO A 131 -14.06 -24.70 15.93
C PRO A 131 -14.03 -23.40 16.75
N LEU A 132 -13.18 -22.42 16.41
CA LEU A 132 -12.97 -21.23 17.24
C LEU A 132 -14.22 -20.30 17.35
N PRO A 133 -15.06 -20.13 16.33
CA PRO A 133 -16.33 -19.40 16.47
C PRO A 133 -17.27 -20.04 17.49
N ASP A 134 -17.37 -21.37 17.54
CA ASP A 134 -18.22 -22.09 18.51
C ASP A 134 -17.74 -21.86 19.95
N LEU A 135 -16.42 -21.81 20.13
CA LEU A 135 -15.83 -21.46 21.43
C LEU A 135 -16.20 -20.04 21.85
N ALA A 136 -16.18 -19.08 20.92
CA ALA A 136 -16.62 -17.71 21.19
C ALA A 136 -18.12 -17.65 21.58
N GLY A 137 -18.96 -18.43 20.90
CA GLY A 137 -20.38 -18.59 21.25
C GLY A 137 -20.60 -19.20 22.64
N TRP A 138 -19.87 -20.27 22.96
CA TRP A 138 -19.91 -20.89 24.29
C TRP A 138 -19.51 -19.89 25.39
N MET A 139 -18.47 -19.09 25.13
CA MET A 139 -18.02 -18.04 26.03
C MET A 139 -19.07 -16.94 26.25
N ALA A 140 -19.73 -16.48 25.19
CA ALA A 140 -20.80 -15.50 25.31
C ALA A 140 -21.96 -16.04 26.18
N ARG A 141 -22.33 -17.30 26.00
CA ARG A 141 -23.35 -17.97 26.84
C ARG A 141 -22.91 -18.10 28.29
N LEU A 142 -21.64 -18.38 28.55
CA LEU A 142 -21.08 -18.44 29.91
C LEU A 142 -21.14 -17.08 30.62
N LEU A 143 -21.11 -15.97 29.88
CA LEU A 143 -21.33 -14.61 30.39
C LEU A 143 -22.81 -14.24 30.53
N GLY A 144 -23.73 -15.18 30.30
CA GLY A 144 -25.18 -14.97 30.39
C GLY A 144 -25.79 -14.28 29.18
N MET A 145 -25.07 -14.19 28.04
CA MET A 145 -25.61 -13.61 26.81
C MET A 145 -26.42 -14.65 26.03
N ASP A 146 -27.55 -14.23 25.46
CA ASP A 146 -28.25 -15.01 24.46
C ASP A 146 -27.44 -14.97 23.15
N ALA A 147 -26.87 -16.11 22.76
CA ALA A 147 -25.88 -16.17 21.69
C ALA A 147 -26.02 -17.41 20.79
N ALA A 148 -25.94 -17.19 19.48
CA ALA A 148 -25.87 -18.21 18.45
C ALA A 148 -24.65 -17.98 17.54
N VAL A 149 -24.17 -19.04 16.88
CA VAL A 149 -23.04 -18.96 15.95
C VAL A 149 -23.53 -19.37 14.56
N ASP A 150 -23.27 -18.53 13.57
CA ASP A 150 -23.55 -18.76 12.15
C ASP A 150 -22.27 -18.55 11.34
N GLY A 151 -21.62 -19.65 10.95
CA GLY A 151 -20.30 -19.62 10.31
C GLY A 151 -19.26 -18.95 11.21
N SER A 152 -18.70 -17.82 10.75
CA SER A 152 -17.77 -16.98 11.53
C SER A 152 -18.45 -15.79 12.23
N THR A 153 -19.78 -15.75 12.27
CA THR A 153 -20.56 -14.67 12.88
C THR A 153 -21.14 -15.12 14.21
N LEU A 154 -20.90 -14.35 15.27
CA LEU A 154 -21.54 -14.51 16.57
C LEU A 154 -22.76 -13.60 16.63
N VAL A 155 -23.94 -14.18 16.76
CA VAL A 155 -25.21 -13.46 16.86
C VAL A 155 -25.58 -13.33 18.33
N LEU A 156 -25.67 -12.10 18.83
CA LEU A 156 -26.02 -11.79 20.21
C LEU A 156 -27.43 -11.20 20.29
N GLY A 157 -28.27 -11.69 21.19
CA GLY A 157 -29.56 -11.08 21.49
C GLY A 157 -29.39 -9.70 22.12
N ALA A 158 -30.02 -8.68 21.55
CA ALA A 158 -30.05 -7.33 22.10
C ALA A 158 -31.43 -6.69 21.93
N LEU A 159 -31.69 -5.62 22.71
CA LEU A 159 -33.00 -4.94 22.75
C LEU A 159 -33.46 -4.37 21.40
N ARG A 160 -32.53 -4.05 20.49
CA ARG A 160 -32.81 -3.51 19.15
C ARG A 160 -32.83 -4.55 18.04
N GLY A 161 -32.80 -5.83 18.41
CA GLY A 161 -32.59 -6.93 17.49
C GLY A 161 -31.19 -7.54 17.62
N PRO A 162 -30.93 -8.61 16.86
CA PRO A 162 -29.70 -9.37 16.98
C PRO A 162 -28.48 -8.56 16.53
N LEU A 163 -27.44 -8.49 17.37
CA LEU A 163 -26.13 -7.95 17.00
C LEU A 163 -25.33 -9.06 16.33
N ARG A 164 -24.99 -8.87 15.05
CA ARG A 164 -24.16 -9.81 14.30
C ARG A 164 -22.70 -9.38 14.39
N LEU A 165 -21.93 -10.04 15.24
CA LEU A 165 -20.50 -9.77 15.41
C LEU A 165 -19.66 -10.67 14.51
N SER A 166 -18.90 -10.09 13.58
CA SER A 166 -17.91 -10.86 12.81
C SER A 166 -16.74 -11.28 13.72
N VAL A 167 -16.54 -12.59 13.92
CA VAL A 167 -15.49 -13.10 14.81
C VAL A 167 -14.20 -13.33 14.02
N ALA A 168 -13.25 -12.41 14.18
CA ALA A 168 -11.95 -12.40 13.49
C ALA A 168 -10.78 -12.60 14.49
N TRP A 169 -9.58 -12.84 13.97
CA TRP A 169 -8.37 -13.01 14.80
C TRP A 169 -8.09 -11.80 15.68
N GLU A 170 -8.34 -10.59 15.19
CA GLU A 170 -8.15 -9.32 15.90
C GLU A 170 -8.96 -9.26 17.20
N TRP A 171 -10.09 -9.97 17.24
CA TRP A 171 -10.96 -10.02 18.41
C TRP A 171 -10.45 -10.98 19.49
N ILE A 172 -9.81 -12.11 19.16
CA ILE A 172 -9.28 -13.07 20.14
C ILE A 172 -7.82 -12.80 20.46
N PHE A 173 -7.00 -12.68 19.44
CA PHE A 173 -5.55 -12.69 19.53
C PHE A 173 -4.97 -11.53 18.74
N ASP A 174 -5.06 -10.33 19.31
CA ASP A 174 -4.59 -9.10 18.68
C ASP A 174 -3.05 -9.06 18.54
N PRO A 175 -2.52 -8.23 17.62
CA PRO A 175 -1.08 -8.16 17.37
C PRO A 175 -0.27 -7.71 18.60
N VAL A 176 -0.85 -6.95 19.53
CA VAL A 176 -0.15 -6.45 20.72
C VAL A 176 0.02 -7.55 21.76
N THR A 177 -1.01 -8.38 22.00
CA THR A 177 -0.89 -9.58 22.85
C THR A 177 0.17 -10.55 22.33
N LEU A 178 0.18 -10.77 21.01
CA LEU A 178 1.17 -11.64 20.37
C LEU A 178 2.59 -11.05 20.43
N ALA A 179 2.74 -9.75 20.18
CA ALA A 179 4.02 -9.04 20.32
C ALA A 179 4.51 -9.02 21.79
N PHE A 180 3.61 -8.97 22.77
CA PHE A 180 3.95 -9.09 24.19
C PHE A 180 4.52 -10.48 24.51
N LEU A 181 3.86 -11.55 24.05
CA LEU A 181 4.34 -12.92 24.20
C LEU A 181 5.73 -13.11 23.59
N ALA A 182 5.91 -12.67 22.34
CA ALA A 182 7.17 -12.80 21.62
C ALA A 182 8.31 -11.96 22.22
N GLY A 183 8.01 -10.71 22.63
CA GLY A 183 8.96 -9.86 23.31
C GLY A 183 9.37 -10.41 24.68
N GLY A 184 8.42 -10.97 25.42
CA GLY A 184 8.66 -11.65 26.70
C GLY A 184 9.53 -12.89 26.56
N ALA A 185 9.26 -13.71 25.55
CA ALA A 185 10.09 -14.86 25.19
C ALA A 185 11.52 -14.45 24.82
N THR A 186 11.66 -13.33 24.10
CA THR A 186 12.96 -12.74 23.75
C THR A 186 13.73 -12.34 25.01
N LEU A 187 13.09 -11.62 25.95
CA LEU A 187 13.75 -11.26 27.22
C LEU A 187 14.16 -12.50 28.03
N ALA A 188 13.31 -13.53 28.11
CA ALA A 188 13.65 -14.79 28.79
C ALA A 188 14.86 -15.49 28.16
N ALA A 189 14.96 -15.50 26.82
CA ALA A 189 16.11 -16.04 26.11
C ALA A 189 17.38 -15.21 26.35
N LEU A 190 17.27 -13.87 26.31
CA LEU A 190 18.39 -12.97 26.55
C LEU A 190 18.92 -13.08 27.99
N SER A 191 18.05 -13.17 28.99
CA SER A 191 18.48 -13.31 30.40
C SER A 191 19.19 -14.63 30.66
N ALA A 192 18.67 -15.75 30.11
CA ALA A 192 19.31 -17.06 30.21
C ALA A 192 20.70 -17.08 29.54
N SER A 193 20.86 -16.36 28.42
CA SER A 193 22.16 -16.21 27.74
C SER A 193 23.17 -15.37 28.53
N GLY A 194 22.69 -14.37 29.28
CA GLY A 194 23.51 -13.53 30.15
C GLY A 194 24.03 -14.27 31.40
N GLN A 195 23.21 -15.17 31.97
CA GLN A 195 23.53 -15.93 33.18
C GLN A 195 24.55 -17.04 32.93
N ARG A 196 24.46 -17.78 31.82
CA ARG A 196 25.43 -18.83 31.46
C ARG A 196 26.87 -18.33 31.23
N GLY A 197 27.02 -17.03 30.96
CA GLY A 197 28.34 -16.40 30.88
C GLY A 197 28.95 -16.08 32.25
N ALA A 198 28.14 -16.04 33.31
CA ALA A 198 28.57 -15.83 34.69
C ALA A 198 28.71 -17.17 35.47
N ASP A 199 27.86 -18.16 35.18
CA ASP A 199 27.89 -19.47 35.87
C ASP A 199 28.87 -20.49 35.25
N ARG A 200 29.43 -20.22 34.06
CA ARG A 200 30.50 -21.08 33.50
C ARG A 200 31.81 -20.99 34.28
N ASP A 201 31.96 -19.95 35.09
CA ASP A 201 33.05 -19.78 36.05
C ASP A 201 32.85 -20.68 37.29
N ALA A 202 31.66 -21.29 37.48
CA ALA A 202 31.29 -22.01 38.71
C ALA A 202 30.90 -23.50 38.55
N ALA A 203 30.88 -24.09 37.35
CA ALA A 203 30.21 -25.39 37.16
C ALA A 203 31.12 -26.63 37.20
N ARG A 204 31.30 -27.21 38.40
CA ARG A 204 31.49 -28.67 38.63
C ARG A 204 30.34 -29.34 39.38
N SER A 205 29.24 -28.65 39.70
CA SER A 205 28.10 -29.25 40.41
C SER A 205 27.04 -29.81 39.46
N ALA A 206 26.74 -31.10 39.64
CA ALA A 206 25.83 -31.91 38.85
C ALA A 206 24.34 -31.68 39.17
N GLU A 207 23.76 -30.58 38.69
CA GLU A 207 22.31 -30.48 38.54
C GLU A 207 21.90 -30.50 37.05
N PRO A 208 20.77 -31.14 36.70
CA PRO A 208 20.35 -31.30 35.31
C PRO A 208 20.05 -29.94 34.67
N ALA A 209 20.79 -29.62 33.60
CA ALA A 209 20.73 -28.40 32.80
C ALA A 209 19.33 -28.03 32.21
N PHE A 210 18.32 -28.86 32.42
CA PHE A 210 16.93 -28.63 32.00
C PHE A 210 16.19 -27.60 32.87
N ALA A 211 16.61 -27.38 34.13
CA ALA A 211 15.94 -26.48 35.06
C ALA A 211 16.32 -24.99 34.89
N GLN A 212 17.45 -24.69 34.24
CA GLN A 212 18.04 -23.33 34.15
C GLN A 212 18.00 -22.73 32.73
N GLY A 213 17.24 -23.33 31.80
CA GLY A 213 17.01 -22.77 30.45
C GLY A 213 15.93 -21.68 30.43
N PRO A 214 15.72 -20.98 29.28
CA PRO A 214 14.61 -20.02 29.13
C PRO A 214 13.22 -20.68 29.14
N TRP A 215 13.19 -22.01 29.04
CA TRP A 215 12.00 -22.82 28.81
C TRP A 215 10.94 -22.77 29.92
N PRO A 216 11.27 -22.80 31.23
CA PRO A 216 10.27 -22.67 32.29
C PRO A 216 9.59 -21.30 32.28
N ALA A 217 10.35 -20.22 32.07
CA ALA A 217 9.81 -18.87 31.98
C ALA A 217 8.90 -18.72 30.75
N TRP A 218 9.33 -19.25 29.59
CA TRP A 218 8.53 -19.28 28.38
C TRP A 218 7.21 -20.05 28.56
N ARG A 219 7.25 -21.27 29.12
CA ARG A 219 6.03 -22.08 29.37
C ARG A 219 5.03 -21.35 30.26
N ARG A 220 5.50 -20.72 31.35
CA ARG A 220 4.63 -19.94 32.25
C ARG A 220 4.06 -18.72 31.56
N LEU A 221 4.84 -18.02 30.73
CA LEU A 221 4.35 -16.89 29.94
C LEU A 221 3.27 -17.32 28.93
N VAL A 222 3.49 -18.43 28.23
CA VAL A 222 2.48 -19.03 27.33
C VAL A 222 1.20 -19.36 28.10
N LEU A 223 1.31 -19.96 29.29
CA LEU A 223 0.15 -20.25 30.13
C LEU A 223 -0.60 -18.98 30.56
N VAL A 224 0.13 -17.93 30.98
CA VAL A 224 -0.48 -16.63 31.31
C VAL A 224 -1.28 -16.08 30.14
N VAL A 225 -0.71 -16.10 28.94
CA VAL A 225 -1.39 -15.61 27.73
C VAL A 225 -2.57 -16.52 27.35
N ALA A 226 -2.40 -17.84 27.41
CA ALA A 226 -3.45 -18.81 27.08
C ALA A 226 -4.69 -18.66 27.98
N VAL A 227 -4.50 -18.38 29.27
CA VAL A 227 -5.60 -18.09 30.21
C VAL A 227 -6.18 -16.70 29.98
N TRP A 228 -5.36 -15.72 29.59
CA TRP A 228 -5.79 -14.34 29.34
C TRP A 228 -6.69 -14.21 28.11
N ILE A 229 -6.40 -14.93 27.02
CA ILE A 229 -7.15 -14.87 25.76
C ILE A 229 -8.67 -14.98 25.96
N PRO A 230 -9.22 -16.03 26.60
CA PRO A 230 -10.65 -16.12 26.83
C PRO A 230 -11.17 -14.98 27.73
N LEU A 231 -10.45 -14.61 28.79
CA LEU A 231 -10.87 -13.50 29.66
C LEU A 231 -10.97 -12.17 28.89
N ARG A 232 -10.00 -11.89 28.03
CA ARG A 232 -9.99 -10.73 27.12
C ARG A 232 -11.22 -10.71 26.22
N ALA A 233 -11.49 -11.83 25.55
CA ALA A 233 -12.65 -11.99 24.68
C ALA A 233 -13.97 -11.68 25.43
N GLY A 234 -14.12 -12.19 26.65
CA GLY A 234 -15.30 -11.92 27.48
C GLY A 234 -15.45 -10.45 27.86
N VAL A 235 -14.36 -9.77 28.22
CA VAL A 235 -14.36 -8.32 28.52
C VAL A 235 -14.78 -7.52 27.29
N LEU A 236 -14.29 -7.87 26.11
CA LEU A 236 -14.66 -7.20 24.86
C LEU A 236 -16.13 -7.38 24.50
N LEU A 237 -16.69 -8.59 24.70
CA LEU A 237 -18.12 -8.84 24.50
C LEU A 237 -18.98 -8.02 25.48
N ALA A 238 -18.60 -8.02 26.75
CA ALA A 238 -19.30 -7.24 27.76
C ALA A 238 -19.29 -5.74 27.41
N LEU A 239 -18.14 -5.24 26.94
CA LEU A 239 -18.00 -3.85 26.51
C LEU A 239 -18.85 -3.53 25.27
N LEU A 240 -18.90 -4.43 24.28
CA LEU A 240 -19.76 -4.30 23.10
C LEU A 240 -21.24 -4.26 23.48
N ALA A 241 -21.71 -5.24 24.25
CA ALA A 241 -23.10 -5.35 24.68
C ALA A 241 -23.52 -4.11 25.49
N HIS A 242 -22.66 -3.67 26.42
CA HIS A 242 -22.92 -2.49 27.24
C HIS A 242 -23.02 -1.21 26.41
N ARG A 243 -22.17 -1.04 25.39
CA ARG A 243 -22.27 0.10 24.47
C ARG A 243 -23.52 0.05 23.62
N ALA A 244 -23.84 -1.11 23.06
CA ALA A 244 -25.05 -1.29 22.25
C ALA A 244 -26.32 -0.98 23.06
N MET A 245 -26.36 -1.36 24.35
CA MET A 245 -27.48 -1.04 25.25
C MET A 245 -27.62 0.45 25.57
N ARG A 246 -26.50 1.18 25.65
CA ARG A 246 -26.47 2.62 26.00
C ARG A 246 -26.54 3.56 24.81
N TRP A 247 -26.39 3.03 23.59
CA TRP A 247 -26.39 3.84 22.38
C TRP A 247 -27.74 4.54 22.16
N ASP A 248 -27.77 5.72 21.57
CA ASP A 248 -29.02 6.44 21.28
C ASP A 248 -29.84 5.70 20.21
N SER A 249 -31.17 5.59 20.40
CA SER A 249 -32.09 4.94 19.46
C SER A 249 -32.33 5.73 18.20
N GLY A 250 -32.10 7.04 18.24
CA GLY A 250 -32.22 7.90 17.06
C GLY A 250 -31.00 7.89 16.15
N GLN A 251 -29.89 7.24 16.52
CA GLN A 251 -28.63 7.29 15.76
C GLN A 251 -28.21 5.91 15.23
N PRO A 252 -27.53 5.87 14.06
CA PRO A 252 -26.95 4.64 13.55
C PRO A 252 -25.96 4.00 14.54
N LEU A 253 -25.91 2.67 14.56
CA LEU A 253 -25.18 1.92 15.58
C LEU A 253 -23.67 1.94 15.31
N ASN A 254 -22.93 2.72 16.11
CA ASN A 254 -21.49 2.91 15.96
C ASN A 254 -20.74 2.52 17.25
N VAL A 255 -20.48 1.23 17.43
CA VAL A 255 -20.04 0.65 18.71
C VAL A 255 -18.69 -0.08 18.65
N MET A 256 -18.13 -0.23 17.44
CA MET A 256 -16.86 -0.94 17.21
C MET A 256 -15.63 -0.02 17.13
N ASP A 257 -15.83 1.31 17.06
CA ASP A 257 -14.78 2.34 17.06
C ASP A 257 -13.68 2.11 18.13
N GLN A 258 -14.05 1.78 19.36
CA GLN A 258 -13.11 1.56 20.46
C GLN A 258 -12.19 0.35 20.27
N PHE A 259 -12.59 -0.65 19.47
CA PHE A 259 -11.78 -1.85 19.23
C PHE A 259 -10.54 -1.51 18.42
N LEU A 260 -10.60 -0.39 17.68
CA LEU A 260 -9.49 0.18 16.96
C LEU A 260 -8.55 1.01 17.86
N SER A 261 -8.94 1.35 19.08
CA SER A 261 -8.14 2.19 19.98
C SER A 261 -6.92 1.44 20.54
N PRO A 262 -5.68 1.86 20.24
CA PRO A 262 -4.50 1.20 20.81
C PRO A 262 -4.37 1.37 22.32
N TRP A 263 -5.02 2.39 22.88
CA TRP A 263 -5.10 2.58 24.33
C TRP A 263 -5.91 1.48 25.01
N LEU A 264 -7.00 1.02 24.37
CA LEU A 264 -7.75 -0.12 24.88
C LEU A 264 -6.86 -1.37 24.93
N HIS A 265 -6.10 -1.64 23.86
CA HIS A 265 -5.17 -2.78 23.81
C HIS A 265 -4.06 -2.66 24.88
N LEU A 266 -3.57 -1.45 25.18
CA LEU A 266 -2.63 -1.21 26.27
C LEU A 266 -3.25 -1.51 27.65
N VAL A 267 -4.47 -1.05 27.90
CA VAL A 267 -5.19 -1.31 29.16
C VAL A 267 -5.45 -2.80 29.33
N LEU A 268 -5.86 -3.49 28.26
CA LEU A 268 -6.05 -4.94 28.25
C LEU A 268 -4.75 -5.69 28.56
N LEU A 269 -3.57 -5.16 28.20
CA LEU A 269 -2.29 -5.76 28.59
C LEU A 269 -1.95 -5.64 30.09
N ALA A 270 -2.67 -4.82 30.88
CA ALA A 270 -2.37 -4.70 32.31
C ALA A 270 -2.49 -6.04 33.05
N ALA A 271 -3.51 -6.83 32.75
CA ALA A 271 -3.74 -8.14 33.36
C ALA A 271 -2.61 -9.15 33.05
N PRO A 272 -2.21 -9.41 31.78
CA PRO A 272 -1.10 -10.32 31.50
C PRO A 272 0.25 -9.77 31.99
N VAL A 273 0.45 -8.44 32.05
CA VAL A 273 1.67 -7.85 32.65
C VAL A 273 1.75 -8.15 34.15
N LEU A 274 0.66 -7.99 34.89
CA LEU A 274 0.59 -8.31 36.32
C LEU A 274 0.78 -9.80 36.55
N ALA A 275 0.08 -10.66 35.80
CA ALA A 275 0.21 -12.09 35.90
C ALA A 275 1.64 -12.56 35.57
N ALA A 276 2.26 -12.04 34.50
CA ALA A 276 3.65 -12.35 34.18
C ALA A 276 4.62 -11.85 35.27
N ALA A 277 4.34 -10.71 35.89
CA ALA A 277 5.15 -10.21 37.01
C ALA A 277 5.06 -11.11 38.26
N CYS A 278 3.92 -11.75 38.51
CA CYS A 278 3.72 -12.66 39.64
C CYS A 278 4.26 -14.07 39.37
N PHE A 279 4.07 -14.61 38.17
CA PHE A 279 4.29 -16.03 37.89
C PHE A 279 5.53 -16.33 37.04
N VAL A 280 6.09 -15.33 36.35
CA VAL A 280 7.23 -15.50 35.42
C VAL A 280 8.46 -14.76 35.90
N SER A 281 9.44 -15.50 36.42
CA SER A 281 10.73 -14.98 36.86
C SER A 281 11.72 -14.94 35.70
N LEU A 282 12.12 -13.73 35.26
CA LEU A 282 13.13 -13.54 34.21
C LEU A 282 14.58 -13.65 34.73
N CYS A 283 14.79 -13.50 36.04
CA CYS A 283 16.09 -13.62 36.71
C CYS A 283 15.89 -14.40 38.02
N PRO A 284 16.56 -15.55 38.22
CA PRO A 284 16.61 -16.20 39.53
C PRO A 284 17.46 -15.36 40.52
N PRO A 285 17.29 -15.54 41.84
CA PRO A 285 18.07 -14.86 42.84
C PRO A 285 19.57 -15.17 42.68
N ARG A 286 20.39 -14.12 42.80
CA ARG A 286 21.85 -14.17 42.68
C ARG A 286 22.39 -15.00 43.86
N ARG A 287 23.04 -16.14 43.61
CA ARG A 287 23.90 -16.78 44.62
C ARG A 287 25.17 -15.95 44.74
N SER A 288 25.46 -15.50 45.96
CA SER A 288 26.73 -14.88 46.32
C SER A 288 27.74 -15.99 46.55
N ASP A 289 28.60 -16.25 45.57
CA ASP A 289 29.93 -16.78 45.82
C ASP A 289 30.89 -16.04 44.88
N GLU A 290 31.87 -15.38 45.48
CA GLU A 290 32.99 -14.77 44.80
C GLU A 290 33.97 -15.89 44.41
N THR A 291 34.34 -15.96 43.13
CA THR A 291 35.53 -16.71 42.70
C THR A 291 36.17 -16.03 41.49
N GLU A 292 37.51 -16.09 41.48
CA GLU A 292 38.43 -15.43 40.55
C GLU A 292 38.25 -15.87 39.07
N PRO A 293 38.73 -15.05 38.11
CA PRO A 293 38.48 -15.26 36.69
C PRO A 293 39.40 -16.34 36.11
N ASP A 294 38.82 -17.44 35.60
CA ASP A 294 39.55 -18.39 34.75
C ASP A 294 39.27 -18.15 33.26
N VAL A 295 40.27 -18.41 32.42
CA VAL A 295 40.36 -17.96 31.03
C VAL A 295 39.29 -18.64 30.15
N PRO A 296 38.52 -17.89 29.33
CA PRO A 296 37.53 -18.50 28.44
C PRO A 296 38.22 -19.45 27.45
N PRO A 297 37.58 -20.58 27.06
CA PRO A 297 38.13 -21.43 26.01
C PRO A 297 38.35 -20.58 24.76
N ALA A 298 39.53 -20.73 24.14
CA ALA A 298 39.92 -19.96 22.97
C ALA A 298 38.84 -20.09 21.88
N SER A 299 38.08 -19.03 21.64
CA SER A 299 37.15 -18.98 20.52
C SER A 299 37.96 -18.95 19.24
N ASP A 300 37.75 -19.94 18.39
CA ASP A 300 38.40 -19.93 17.09
C ASP A 300 37.68 -18.90 16.21
N ARG A 301 38.40 -17.82 15.91
CA ARG A 301 37.90 -16.72 15.08
C ARG A 301 37.49 -17.20 13.69
N ARG A 302 38.19 -18.20 13.12
CA ARG A 302 37.86 -18.75 11.80
C ARG A 302 36.54 -19.51 11.84
N VAL A 303 36.35 -20.32 12.87
CA VAL A 303 35.11 -21.09 13.07
C VAL A 303 33.93 -20.16 13.36
N SER A 304 34.14 -19.10 14.14
CA SER A 304 33.13 -18.07 14.43
C SER A 304 32.75 -17.29 13.16
N ALA A 305 33.73 -16.90 12.34
CA ALA A 305 33.48 -16.24 11.05
C ALA A 305 32.72 -17.15 10.08
N ALA A 306 33.10 -18.43 9.97
CA ALA A 306 32.40 -19.41 9.15
C ALA A 306 30.95 -19.63 9.62
N ALA A 307 30.72 -19.69 10.94
CA ALA A 307 29.37 -19.79 11.51
C ALA A 307 28.50 -18.58 11.12
N LEU A 308 29.02 -17.36 11.30
CA LEU A 308 28.30 -16.12 10.95
C LEU A 308 28.07 -16.00 9.44
N GLY A 309 29.06 -16.39 8.63
CA GLY A 309 28.93 -16.44 7.16
C GLY A 309 27.84 -17.42 6.72
N SER A 310 27.79 -18.61 7.33
CA SER A 310 26.73 -19.61 7.08
C SER A 310 25.35 -19.07 7.46
N ILE A 311 25.23 -18.41 8.62
CA ILE A 311 23.97 -17.78 9.06
C ILE A 311 23.53 -16.70 8.06
N ALA A 312 24.44 -15.78 7.69
CA ALA A 312 24.12 -14.70 6.76
C ALA A 312 23.72 -15.24 5.38
N ALA A 313 24.47 -16.19 4.82
CA ALA A 313 24.17 -16.79 3.53
C ALA A 313 22.83 -17.56 3.54
N ALA A 314 22.60 -18.38 4.58
CA ALA A 314 21.33 -19.10 4.72
C ALA A 314 20.14 -18.16 4.89
N SER A 315 20.27 -17.12 5.72
CA SER A 315 19.25 -16.09 5.89
C SER A 315 18.98 -15.31 4.59
N ALA A 316 20.00 -15.04 3.79
CA ALA A 316 19.84 -14.41 2.47
C ALA A 316 19.03 -15.29 1.50
N VAL A 317 19.35 -16.59 1.44
CA VAL A 317 18.62 -17.56 0.61
C VAL A 317 17.17 -17.70 1.08
N LEU A 318 16.92 -17.80 2.39
CA LEU A 318 15.55 -17.88 2.92
C LEU A 318 14.75 -16.61 2.64
N ALA A 319 15.34 -15.42 2.82
CA ALA A 319 14.70 -14.16 2.46
C ALA A 319 14.38 -14.09 0.97
N TRP A 320 15.32 -14.53 0.13
CA TRP A 320 15.09 -14.66 -1.32
C TRP A 320 13.92 -15.58 -1.61
N LEU A 321 13.89 -16.80 -1.10
CA LEU A 321 12.83 -17.78 -1.39
C LEU A 321 11.44 -17.30 -0.97
N VAL A 322 11.33 -16.55 0.13
CA VAL A 322 10.05 -16.01 0.62
C VAL A 322 9.56 -14.84 -0.23
N GLN A 323 10.49 -14.01 -0.74
CA GLN A 323 10.15 -12.74 -1.38
C GLN A 323 10.19 -12.80 -2.90
N TRP A 324 10.95 -13.71 -3.48
CA TRP A 324 11.15 -13.84 -4.91
C TRP A 324 9.89 -14.32 -5.61
N GLU A 325 9.69 -13.78 -6.80
CA GLU A 325 8.58 -14.08 -7.68
C GLU A 325 9.18 -14.25 -9.08
N PRO A 326 9.14 -15.44 -9.69
CA PRO A 326 9.76 -15.65 -10.99
C PRO A 326 8.93 -14.99 -12.07
N CYS A 327 9.46 -13.94 -12.70
CA CYS A 327 8.80 -13.26 -13.83
C CYS A 327 8.85 -14.11 -15.10
N GLY A 328 10.01 -14.70 -15.42
CA GLY A 328 10.20 -15.45 -16.67
C GLY A 328 10.30 -14.55 -17.91
N GLU A 329 10.18 -15.17 -19.08
CA GLU A 329 10.34 -14.52 -20.39
C GLU A 329 9.03 -13.89 -20.88
N PRO A 330 9.09 -12.76 -21.61
CA PRO A 330 7.91 -12.15 -22.21
C PRO A 330 7.30 -13.02 -23.33
N LEU A 331 5.97 -12.98 -23.42
CA LEU A 331 5.18 -13.50 -24.53
C LEU A 331 4.97 -12.40 -25.59
N ALA A 332 4.17 -12.69 -26.63
CA ALA A 332 4.00 -11.78 -27.76
C ALA A 332 3.22 -10.48 -27.44
N GLY A 333 2.58 -10.38 -26.27
CA GLY A 333 1.88 -9.17 -25.86
C GLY A 333 0.47 -9.05 -26.44
N ARG A 334 -0.19 -10.17 -26.74
CA ARG A 334 -1.57 -10.19 -27.26
C ARG A 334 -2.56 -10.21 -26.11
N ILE A 335 -3.27 -9.12 -25.89
CA ILE A 335 -4.19 -8.94 -24.76
C ILE A 335 -5.62 -8.85 -25.30
N MET A 336 -6.48 -9.78 -24.89
CA MET A 336 -7.89 -9.79 -25.29
C MET A 336 -8.78 -9.39 -24.13
N VAL A 337 -9.49 -8.27 -24.28
CA VAL A 337 -10.46 -7.79 -23.29
C VAL A 337 -11.83 -8.36 -23.59
N VAL A 338 -12.47 -8.95 -22.58
CA VAL A 338 -13.79 -9.55 -22.72
C VAL A 338 -14.87 -8.48 -22.54
N GLU A 339 -15.58 -8.19 -23.64
CA GLU A 339 -16.79 -7.34 -23.63
C GLU A 339 -18.07 -8.19 -23.57
N ARG A 340 -17.99 -9.46 -24.00
CA ARG A 340 -19.06 -10.45 -23.79
C ARG A 340 -19.40 -10.56 -22.31
N HIS A 341 -20.67 -10.77 -21.99
CA HIS A 341 -21.18 -10.91 -20.61
C HIS A 341 -21.02 -9.67 -19.72
N SER A 342 -20.69 -8.49 -20.27
CA SER A 342 -20.62 -7.25 -19.50
C SER A 342 -21.14 -6.05 -20.29
N THR A 343 -22.11 -5.36 -19.72
CA THR A 343 -22.59 -4.05 -20.18
C THR A 343 -21.98 -2.90 -19.39
N TRP A 344 -21.13 -3.21 -18.41
CA TRP A 344 -20.53 -2.25 -17.48
C TRP A 344 -19.10 -1.88 -17.91
N GLU A 345 -18.71 -0.62 -17.73
CA GLU A 345 -17.38 -0.10 -18.06
C GLU A 345 -16.88 -0.46 -19.49
N PRO A 346 -17.67 -0.34 -20.56
CA PRO A 346 -17.32 -0.88 -21.88
C PRO A 346 -16.05 -0.26 -22.46
N THR A 347 -15.20 -1.03 -23.14
CA THR A 347 -14.04 -0.45 -23.86
C THR A 347 -14.41 0.02 -25.27
N THR A 348 -15.62 -0.28 -25.73
CA THR A 348 -16.10 0.00 -27.09
C THR A 348 -16.72 1.39 -27.24
N ARG A 349 -17.14 2.01 -26.14
CA ARG A 349 -17.73 3.35 -26.14
C ARG A 349 -16.62 4.41 -26.27
N PRO A 350 -16.69 5.35 -27.22
CA PRO A 350 -15.64 6.35 -27.39
C PRO A 350 -15.60 7.31 -26.20
N TYR A 351 -14.38 7.69 -25.81
CA TYR A 351 -14.13 8.80 -24.89
C TYR A 351 -13.61 9.99 -25.71
N ASP A 352 -14.54 10.76 -26.27
CA ASP A 352 -14.24 11.83 -27.22
C ASP A 352 -14.84 13.18 -26.80
N THR A 353 -14.74 14.20 -27.67
CA THR A 353 -15.21 15.56 -27.37
C THR A 353 -16.72 15.75 -27.59
N THR A 354 -17.46 14.72 -27.98
CA THR A 354 -18.87 14.81 -28.39
C THR A 354 -19.85 14.22 -27.39
N GLN A 355 -19.44 13.23 -26.58
CA GLN A 355 -20.28 12.55 -25.60
C GLN A 355 -19.83 12.85 -24.17
N PHE A 356 -20.76 13.07 -23.24
CA PHE A 356 -20.49 13.45 -21.85
C PHE A 356 -21.43 12.71 -20.90
N GLY A 357 -21.29 12.95 -19.60
CA GLY A 357 -22.07 12.30 -18.55
C GLY A 357 -21.47 10.98 -18.09
N GLU A 358 -22.18 10.32 -17.19
CA GLU A 358 -21.77 9.04 -16.57
C GLU A 358 -21.44 7.99 -17.62
N ASP A 359 -22.32 7.80 -18.60
CA ASP A 359 -22.19 6.78 -19.64
C ASP A 359 -20.88 6.88 -20.46
N SER A 360 -20.39 8.08 -20.74
CA SER A 360 -19.16 8.28 -21.51
C SER A 360 -17.92 8.25 -20.61
N SER A 361 -18.05 8.68 -19.35
CA SER A 361 -16.93 8.81 -18.42
C SER A 361 -16.64 7.52 -17.63
N TYR A 362 -17.66 6.74 -17.31
CA TYR A 362 -17.56 5.46 -16.58
C TYR A 362 -17.28 4.30 -17.54
N THR A 363 -16.17 4.41 -18.28
CA THR A 363 -15.75 3.40 -19.27
C THR A 363 -14.25 3.18 -19.22
N TYR A 364 -13.78 2.06 -19.78
CA TYR A 364 -12.35 1.72 -19.85
C TYR A 364 -11.72 2.12 -21.20
N ALA A 365 -12.36 2.99 -21.97
CA ALA A 365 -11.89 3.35 -23.31
C ALA A 365 -10.48 3.97 -23.31
N ALA A 366 -10.21 4.89 -22.39
CA ALA A 366 -8.92 5.58 -22.34
C ALA A 366 -7.79 4.66 -21.85
N ILE A 367 -8.05 3.79 -20.86
CA ILE A 367 -7.05 2.83 -20.40
C ILE A 367 -6.80 1.73 -21.44
N TYR A 368 -7.83 1.33 -22.21
CA TYR A 368 -7.67 0.42 -23.35
C TYR A 368 -6.77 1.03 -24.42
N ASP A 369 -7.03 2.28 -24.82
CA ASP A 369 -6.21 2.98 -25.81
C ASP A 369 -4.78 3.18 -25.30
N TYR A 370 -4.61 3.51 -24.02
CA TYR A 370 -3.29 3.59 -23.39
C TYR A 370 -2.54 2.25 -23.45
N CYS A 371 -3.18 1.13 -23.08
CA CYS A 371 -2.56 -0.20 -23.16
C CYS A 371 -2.20 -0.58 -24.59
N SER A 372 -2.96 -0.13 -25.59
CA SER A 372 -2.65 -0.34 -27.00
C SER A 372 -1.34 0.30 -27.46
N ARG A 373 -0.78 1.23 -26.67
CA ARG A 373 0.56 1.79 -26.92
C ARG A 373 1.68 0.84 -26.54
N TYR A 374 1.40 -0.21 -25.76
CA TYR A 374 2.38 -1.18 -25.25
C TYR A 374 2.13 -2.61 -25.73
N PHE A 375 0.87 -2.95 -26.02
CA PHE A 375 0.45 -4.31 -26.34
C PHE A 375 -0.42 -4.37 -27.61
N GLU A 376 -0.56 -5.57 -28.17
CA GLU A 376 -1.56 -5.87 -29.19
C GLU A 376 -2.91 -6.13 -28.50
N MET A 377 -3.76 -5.11 -28.48
CA MET A 377 -5.07 -5.18 -27.85
C MET A 377 -6.14 -5.70 -28.83
N SER A 378 -6.99 -6.60 -28.36
CA SER A 378 -8.19 -7.07 -29.06
C SER A 378 -9.38 -7.14 -28.10
N ARG A 379 -10.57 -7.41 -28.62
CA ARG A 379 -11.81 -7.57 -27.84
C ARG A 379 -12.47 -8.89 -28.19
N LEU A 380 -13.07 -9.53 -27.20
CA LEU A 380 -14.01 -10.63 -27.38
C LEU A 380 -15.42 -10.07 -27.22
N LEU A 381 -16.12 -9.90 -28.34
CA LEU A 381 -17.43 -9.27 -28.43
C LEU A 381 -18.56 -10.27 -28.12
N GLU A 382 -19.78 -9.75 -27.94
CA GLU A 382 -20.96 -10.57 -27.60
C GLU A 382 -21.26 -11.66 -28.64
N SER A 383 -20.91 -11.43 -29.92
CA SER A 383 -21.09 -12.41 -30.99
C SER A 383 -20.01 -13.50 -31.04
N ASP A 384 -18.89 -13.32 -30.33
CA ASP A 384 -17.75 -14.23 -30.39
C ASP A 384 -17.92 -15.42 -29.44
N ALA A 385 -17.52 -16.61 -29.89
CA ALA A 385 -17.46 -17.80 -29.04
C ALA A 385 -16.24 -17.75 -28.10
N MET A 386 -16.44 -18.04 -26.82
CA MET A 386 -15.36 -18.16 -25.85
C MET A 386 -14.91 -19.62 -25.69
N ASP A 387 -14.14 -20.08 -26.68
CA ASP A 387 -13.64 -21.45 -26.79
C ASP A 387 -12.11 -21.52 -26.91
N ASP A 388 -11.56 -22.74 -26.97
CA ASP A 388 -10.12 -22.97 -27.05
C ASP A 388 -9.47 -22.32 -28.30
N ALA A 389 -10.16 -22.29 -29.43
CA ALA A 389 -9.66 -21.74 -30.68
C ALA A 389 -9.57 -20.21 -30.60
N THR A 390 -10.59 -19.57 -30.03
CA THR A 390 -10.61 -18.13 -29.80
C THR A 390 -9.55 -17.71 -28.80
N LEU A 391 -9.48 -18.38 -27.64
CA LEU A 391 -8.55 -18.02 -26.58
C LEU A 391 -7.07 -18.24 -26.97
N ALA A 392 -6.78 -19.13 -27.91
CA ALA A 392 -5.41 -19.32 -28.44
C ALA A 392 -4.86 -18.09 -29.20
N ARG A 393 -5.73 -17.14 -29.56
CA ARG A 393 -5.35 -15.89 -30.25
C ARG A 393 -4.72 -14.85 -29.32
N CYS A 394 -4.78 -15.04 -28.00
CA CYS A 394 -4.23 -14.12 -27.02
C CYS A 394 -3.23 -14.81 -26.08
N ASP A 395 -2.37 -14.01 -25.45
CA ASP A 395 -1.47 -14.41 -24.38
C ASP A 395 -2.08 -14.09 -23.00
N VAL A 396 -2.86 -13.02 -22.91
CA VAL A 396 -3.60 -12.61 -21.71
C VAL A 396 -5.08 -12.41 -22.03
N LEU A 397 -5.95 -13.04 -21.24
CA LEU A 397 -7.39 -12.80 -21.21
C LEU A 397 -7.72 -11.85 -20.06
N PHE A 398 -8.44 -10.77 -20.35
CA PHE A 398 -8.83 -9.76 -19.37
C PHE A 398 -10.36 -9.73 -19.24
N ILE A 399 -10.87 -10.21 -18.10
CA ILE A 399 -12.28 -10.18 -17.72
C ILE A 399 -12.51 -9.09 -16.66
N LYS A 400 -13.45 -8.17 -16.92
CA LYS A 400 -13.85 -7.10 -16.02
C LYS A 400 -15.35 -7.18 -15.70
N THR A 401 -15.70 -7.05 -14.42
CA THR A 401 -17.05 -6.71 -13.93
C THR A 401 -18.20 -7.27 -14.80
N PRO A 402 -18.34 -8.60 -14.90
CA PRO A 402 -19.39 -9.20 -15.72
C PRO A 402 -20.77 -8.83 -15.18
N THR A 403 -21.75 -8.62 -16.05
CA THR A 403 -23.16 -8.35 -15.68
C THR A 403 -24.09 -9.49 -16.08
N ALA A 404 -23.53 -10.57 -16.63
CA ALA A 404 -24.23 -11.80 -16.99
C ALA A 404 -23.41 -13.04 -16.58
N PRO A 405 -24.06 -14.20 -16.36
CA PRO A 405 -23.38 -15.43 -15.99
C PRO A 405 -22.64 -16.07 -17.17
N TYR A 406 -21.49 -16.68 -16.88
CA TYR A 406 -20.75 -17.52 -17.83
C TYR A 406 -21.27 -18.95 -17.85
N ALA A 407 -21.25 -19.58 -19.03
CA ALA A 407 -21.58 -20.99 -19.19
C ALA A 407 -20.48 -21.90 -18.60
N ALA A 408 -20.83 -23.15 -18.28
CA ALA A 408 -19.86 -24.09 -17.73
C ALA A 408 -18.71 -24.40 -18.72
N GLU A 409 -19.03 -24.50 -20.01
CA GLU A 409 -18.07 -24.77 -21.08
C GLU A 409 -17.09 -23.60 -21.27
N GLU A 410 -17.59 -22.38 -21.09
CA GLU A 410 -16.83 -21.13 -21.14
C GLU A 410 -15.82 -21.06 -19.98
N ILE A 411 -16.25 -21.34 -18.75
CA ILE A 411 -15.38 -21.41 -17.57
C ILE A 411 -14.31 -22.49 -17.76
N GLU A 412 -14.68 -23.63 -18.32
CA GLU A 412 -13.79 -24.76 -18.59
C GLU A 412 -12.76 -24.41 -19.69
N ALA A 413 -13.14 -23.64 -20.71
CA ALA A 413 -12.22 -23.10 -21.71
C ALA A 413 -11.20 -22.11 -21.09
N ILE A 414 -11.65 -21.21 -20.21
CA ILE A 414 -10.77 -20.29 -19.46
C ILE A 414 -9.78 -21.10 -18.61
N ARG A 415 -10.26 -22.13 -17.88
CA ARG A 415 -9.40 -22.99 -17.06
C ARG A 415 -8.32 -23.66 -17.90
N ARG A 416 -8.67 -24.22 -19.07
CA ARG A 416 -7.70 -24.85 -19.98
C ARG A 416 -6.72 -23.84 -20.58
N PHE A 417 -7.18 -22.64 -20.94
CA PHE A 417 -6.33 -21.55 -21.42
C PHE A 417 -5.22 -21.22 -20.40
N VAL A 418 -5.58 -20.99 -19.13
CA VAL A 418 -4.60 -20.75 -18.06
C VAL A 418 -3.71 -21.98 -17.85
N ALA A 419 -4.28 -23.18 -17.81
CA ALA A 419 -3.51 -24.40 -17.61
C ALA A 419 -2.41 -24.61 -18.66
N ARG A 420 -2.64 -24.19 -19.91
CA ARG A 420 -1.68 -24.27 -21.03
C ARG A 420 -0.60 -23.18 -21.00
N GLY A 421 -0.78 -22.13 -20.21
CA GLY A 421 0.20 -21.04 -20.06
C GLY A 421 -0.34 -19.64 -20.27
N GLY A 422 -1.65 -19.46 -20.50
CA GLY A 422 -2.26 -18.15 -20.62
C GLY A 422 -2.27 -17.36 -19.32
N GLY A 423 -2.21 -16.04 -19.41
CA GLY A 423 -2.43 -15.11 -18.31
C GLY A 423 -3.91 -14.73 -18.19
N LEU A 424 -4.46 -14.73 -16.98
CA LEU A 424 -5.84 -14.30 -16.71
C LEU A 424 -5.85 -13.10 -15.77
N LEU A 425 -6.41 -11.99 -16.22
CA LEU A 425 -6.71 -10.82 -15.37
C LEU A 425 -8.20 -10.82 -15.03
N LEU A 426 -8.53 -10.78 -13.75
CA LEU A 426 -9.88 -10.61 -13.23
C LEU A 426 -9.96 -9.27 -12.48
N ILE A 427 -10.90 -8.41 -12.88
CA ILE A 427 -11.20 -7.15 -12.19
C ILE A 427 -12.59 -7.26 -11.57
N GLY A 428 -12.64 -7.25 -10.23
CA GLY A 428 -13.86 -7.25 -9.43
C GLY A 428 -14.21 -5.86 -8.89
N GLU A 429 -15.34 -5.79 -8.19
CA GLU A 429 -15.87 -4.57 -7.57
C GLU A 429 -16.39 -4.87 -6.15
N HIS A 430 -17.00 -3.89 -5.49
CA HIS A 430 -17.20 -3.89 -4.03
C HIS A 430 -18.66 -3.98 -3.55
N THR A 431 -19.65 -3.84 -4.42
CA THR A 431 -21.07 -3.81 -4.05
C THR A 431 -21.87 -5.01 -4.54
N ASP A 432 -21.30 -5.83 -5.42
CA ASP A 432 -22.03 -6.85 -6.20
C ASP A 432 -23.16 -6.25 -7.05
N VAL A 433 -23.01 -4.99 -7.45
CA VAL A 433 -23.96 -4.37 -8.38
C VAL A 433 -24.02 -5.21 -9.67
N PHE A 434 -25.25 -5.48 -10.13
CA PHE A 434 -25.55 -6.42 -11.22
C PHE A 434 -25.08 -7.87 -11.00
N LYS A 435 -24.84 -8.29 -9.74
CA LYS A 435 -24.26 -9.60 -9.39
C LYS A 435 -22.87 -9.82 -9.97
N SER A 436 -22.14 -8.73 -10.22
CA SER A 436 -20.89 -8.80 -10.98
C SER A 436 -19.78 -9.58 -10.27
N SER A 437 -19.59 -9.35 -8.98
CA SER A 437 -18.68 -10.13 -8.15
C SER A 437 -19.16 -11.58 -8.00
N SER A 438 -20.46 -11.82 -7.92
CA SER A 438 -21.07 -13.16 -7.91
C SER A 438 -20.75 -13.95 -9.18
N PHE A 439 -20.92 -13.37 -10.38
CA PHE A 439 -20.58 -14.02 -11.65
C PHE A 439 -19.08 -14.22 -11.82
N LEU A 440 -18.27 -13.22 -11.46
CA LEU A 440 -16.81 -13.31 -11.53
C LEU A 440 -16.27 -14.42 -10.61
N ASN A 441 -16.91 -14.63 -9.47
CA ASN A 441 -16.54 -15.67 -8.51
C ASN A 441 -16.74 -17.09 -9.03
N GLU A 442 -17.65 -17.33 -9.99
CA GLU A 442 -17.77 -18.65 -10.63
C GLU A 442 -16.50 -19.02 -11.42
N ILE A 443 -15.79 -18.02 -11.95
CA ILE A 443 -14.46 -18.20 -12.57
C ILE A 443 -13.38 -18.31 -11.48
N ALA A 444 -13.36 -17.37 -10.51
CA ALA A 444 -12.29 -17.30 -9.51
C ALA A 444 -12.18 -18.56 -8.65
N LYS A 445 -13.31 -19.17 -8.27
CA LYS A 445 -13.36 -20.40 -7.46
C LYS A 445 -12.62 -21.57 -8.10
N VAL A 446 -12.58 -21.66 -9.43
CA VAL A 446 -11.81 -22.69 -10.16
C VAL A 446 -10.31 -22.60 -9.84
N PHE A 447 -9.83 -21.40 -9.52
CA PHE A 447 -8.45 -21.11 -9.14
C PHE A 447 -8.24 -21.03 -7.61
N GLY A 448 -9.26 -21.37 -6.84
CA GLY A 448 -9.20 -21.57 -5.39
C GLY A 448 -9.39 -20.34 -4.52
N PHE A 449 -9.78 -19.20 -5.08
CA PHE A 449 -10.01 -17.94 -4.34
C PHE A 449 -11.35 -17.29 -4.73
N LYS A 450 -11.77 -16.25 -4.00
CA LYS A 450 -12.96 -15.46 -4.32
C LYS A 450 -12.81 -13.98 -3.92
N PHE A 451 -13.50 -13.11 -4.64
CA PHE A 451 -13.80 -11.75 -4.21
C PHE A 451 -14.85 -11.81 -3.10
N ARG A 452 -14.58 -11.18 -1.95
CA ARG A 452 -15.55 -11.06 -0.87
C ARG A 452 -16.58 -9.99 -1.26
N LEU A 453 -17.82 -10.19 -0.83
CA LEU A 453 -18.86 -9.19 -0.95
C LEU A 453 -18.73 -8.26 0.25
N ASP A 454 -17.74 -7.36 0.19
CA ASP A 454 -17.51 -6.33 1.17
C ASP A 454 -16.89 -5.06 0.57
N LEU A 455 -17.06 -3.95 1.26
CA LEU A 455 -16.45 -2.67 0.92
C LEU A 455 -15.38 -2.36 1.95
N LEU A 456 -14.16 -2.02 1.49
CA LEU A 456 -13.07 -1.62 2.36
C LEU A 456 -13.06 -0.11 2.58
N PHE A 457 -12.98 0.28 3.86
CA PHE A 457 -12.86 1.64 4.33
C PHE A 457 -11.53 1.83 5.06
N CYS A 458 -10.98 3.04 4.97
CA CYS A 458 -9.74 3.41 5.64
C CYS A 458 -10.00 3.99 7.04
N VAL A 459 -9.21 3.59 8.04
CA VAL A 459 -9.35 4.13 9.39
C VAL A 459 -8.93 5.60 9.43
N GLY A 460 -9.76 6.44 10.05
CA GLY A 460 -9.56 7.89 10.19
C GLY A 460 -10.17 8.69 9.05
N ASN A 461 -10.00 8.26 7.79
CA ASN A 461 -10.71 8.83 6.65
C ASN A 461 -11.25 7.70 5.74
N PRO A 462 -12.51 7.27 5.94
CA PRO A 462 -13.10 6.08 5.30
C PRO A 462 -12.91 6.00 3.78
N TYR A 463 -12.95 7.13 3.09
CA TYR A 463 -12.96 7.21 1.63
C TYR A 463 -11.59 7.59 1.03
N VAL A 464 -10.54 7.71 1.85
CA VAL A 464 -9.20 8.06 1.38
C VAL A 464 -8.20 7.00 1.80
N GLN A 465 -8.06 5.99 0.95
CA GLN A 465 -7.04 4.95 1.10
C GLN A 465 -5.84 5.22 0.18
N ILE A 466 -4.65 5.27 0.76
CA ILE A 466 -3.38 5.41 0.04
C ILE A 466 -2.61 4.09 0.09
N TYR A 467 -2.20 3.58 -1.07
CA TYR A 467 -1.27 2.48 -1.20
C TYR A 467 0.15 2.98 -1.46
N GLN A 468 1.12 2.35 -0.80
CA GLN A 468 2.54 2.53 -1.08
C GLN A 468 3.20 1.16 -1.24
N PRO A 469 3.95 0.90 -2.32
CA PRO A 469 4.64 -0.36 -2.47
C PRO A 469 5.66 -0.58 -1.34
N PRO A 470 5.78 -1.83 -0.85
CA PRO A 470 6.81 -2.16 0.14
C PRO A 470 8.21 -2.10 -0.50
N ARG A 471 9.25 -2.10 0.33
CA ARG A 471 10.65 -2.04 -0.15
C ARG A 471 11.07 -3.24 -0.99
N VAL A 472 10.44 -4.39 -0.79
CA VAL A 472 10.53 -5.56 -1.66
C VAL A 472 9.16 -5.79 -2.28
N PRO A 473 8.83 -5.09 -3.37
CA PRO A 473 7.52 -5.17 -4.01
C PRO A 473 7.36 -6.47 -4.80
N HIS A 474 6.12 -6.91 -4.97
CA HIS A 474 5.79 -7.88 -6.02
C HIS A 474 6.07 -7.22 -7.40
N PRO A 475 6.51 -7.96 -8.43
CA PRO A 475 6.85 -7.39 -9.73
C PRO A 475 5.77 -6.49 -10.35
N ILE A 476 4.48 -6.82 -10.17
CA ILE A 476 3.34 -6.00 -10.61
C ILE A 476 3.42 -4.55 -10.10
N VAL A 477 3.81 -4.34 -8.84
CA VAL A 477 3.74 -3.03 -8.17
C VAL A 477 5.13 -2.38 -8.00
N GLN A 478 6.16 -2.94 -8.62
CA GLN A 478 7.54 -2.49 -8.37
C GLN A 478 7.88 -1.10 -8.92
N HIS A 479 7.14 -0.65 -9.94
CA HIS A 479 7.28 0.66 -10.58
C HIS A 479 6.12 1.61 -10.24
N LEU A 480 5.23 1.19 -9.33
CA LEU A 480 4.05 1.95 -8.96
C LEU A 480 4.43 3.09 -8.00
N PRO A 481 4.14 4.36 -8.32
CA PRO A 481 4.19 5.44 -7.33
C PRO A 481 3.04 5.29 -6.31
N PRO A 482 3.06 6.01 -5.17
CA PRO A 482 1.92 6.01 -4.26
C PRO A 482 0.59 6.27 -5.00
N MET A 483 -0.39 5.41 -4.76
CA MET A 483 -1.67 5.38 -5.47
C MET A 483 -2.82 5.53 -4.48
N THR A 484 -3.90 6.16 -4.90
CA THR A 484 -5.16 6.18 -4.14
C THR A 484 -6.16 5.20 -4.73
N PHE A 485 -6.77 4.39 -3.88
CA PHE A 485 -7.96 3.61 -4.25
C PHE A 485 -9.15 4.55 -4.45
N ALA A 486 -10.16 4.07 -5.18
CA ALA A 486 -11.51 4.62 -5.13
C ALA A 486 -12.25 3.90 -3.98
N VAL A 487 -12.78 2.72 -4.24
CA VAL A 487 -13.34 1.80 -3.23
C VAL A 487 -13.14 0.37 -3.74
N SER A 488 -12.65 -0.50 -2.87
CA SER A 488 -12.28 -1.87 -3.22
C SER A 488 -12.98 -2.90 -2.34
N CYS A 489 -13.16 -4.12 -2.81
CA CYS A 489 -13.41 -5.27 -1.93
C CYS A 489 -12.12 -5.93 -1.44
N SER A 490 -12.28 -6.95 -0.59
CA SER A 490 -11.18 -7.84 -0.22
C SER A 490 -11.23 -9.19 -0.93
N ILE A 491 -10.09 -9.88 -0.98
CA ILE A 491 -9.98 -11.24 -1.54
C ILE A 491 -9.85 -12.26 -0.42
N ASP A 492 -10.68 -13.30 -0.48
CA ASP A 492 -10.49 -14.54 0.29
C ASP A 492 -9.69 -15.52 -0.58
N PRO A 493 -8.42 -15.82 -0.21
CA PRO A 493 -7.57 -16.68 -1.01
C PRO A 493 -7.97 -18.16 -0.94
N GLY A 494 -8.90 -18.56 -0.07
CA GLY A 494 -9.41 -19.93 0.01
C GLY A 494 -8.32 -21.01 0.01
N SER A 495 -8.41 -21.95 -0.93
CA SER A 495 -7.42 -23.02 -1.13
C SER A 495 -6.23 -22.61 -2.01
N SER A 496 -6.25 -21.41 -2.58
CA SER A 496 -5.20 -20.89 -3.44
C SER A 496 -3.88 -20.74 -2.68
N LEU A 497 -2.82 -21.40 -3.15
CA LEU A 497 -1.45 -21.23 -2.63
C LEU A 497 -0.74 -20.00 -3.24
N GLY A 498 -1.51 -19.09 -3.82
CA GLY A 498 -1.03 -17.83 -4.39
C GLY A 498 -0.44 -16.86 -3.36
N ARG A 499 -0.19 -15.64 -3.84
CA ARG A 499 0.50 -14.58 -3.09
C ARG A 499 -0.21 -13.24 -3.25
N ALA A 500 -0.13 -12.42 -2.21
CA ALA A 500 -0.58 -11.05 -2.23
C ALA A 500 0.44 -10.17 -2.99
N ALA A 501 0.01 -9.50 -4.05
CA ALA A 501 0.78 -8.42 -4.65
C ALA A 501 0.45 -7.06 -4.01
N VAL A 502 -0.79 -6.90 -3.51
CA VAL A 502 -1.22 -5.76 -2.69
C VAL A 502 -1.93 -6.29 -1.45
N ARG A 503 -1.37 -5.92 -0.30
CA ARG A 503 -1.88 -6.18 1.05
C ARG A 503 -1.81 -4.88 1.83
N SER A 504 -2.90 -4.53 2.49
CA SER A 504 -3.02 -3.27 3.23
C SER A 504 -3.50 -3.51 4.66
N THR A 505 -3.14 -2.61 5.56
CA THR A 505 -3.61 -2.54 6.96
C THR A 505 -4.28 -1.20 7.20
N GLY A 506 -4.85 -0.97 8.39
CA GLY A 506 -5.55 0.28 8.66
C GLY A 506 -6.90 0.34 7.96
N LEU A 507 -7.47 -0.82 7.67
CA LEU A 507 -8.72 -0.97 6.97
C LEU A 507 -9.75 -1.68 7.84
N TRP A 508 -11.00 -1.47 7.47
CA TRP A 508 -12.14 -2.21 7.96
C TRP A 508 -13.17 -2.39 6.85
N SER A 509 -14.10 -3.33 6.99
CA SER A 509 -15.06 -3.67 5.94
C SER A 509 -16.50 -3.76 6.41
N LEU A 510 -17.44 -3.45 5.51
CA LEU A 510 -18.87 -3.70 5.68
C LEU A 510 -19.42 -4.51 4.50
N PRO A 511 -20.44 -5.34 4.71
CA PRO A 511 -21.17 -5.95 3.61
C PRO A 511 -21.95 -4.90 2.79
N PRO A 512 -22.31 -5.20 1.53
CA PRO A 512 -23.19 -4.35 0.73
C PRO A 512 -24.58 -4.15 1.37
N GLU A 513 -25.18 -2.98 1.12
CA GLU A 513 -26.52 -2.63 1.57
C GLU A 513 -27.54 -2.71 0.44
N TYR A 514 -28.13 -3.89 0.22
CA TYR A 514 -29.03 -4.14 -0.92
C TYR A 514 -30.33 -3.29 -0.99
N HIS A 515 -30.56 -2.40 -0.02
CA HIS A 515 -31.70 -1.49 0.00
C HIS A 515 -31.37 -0.09 -0.54
N THR A 516 -30.10 0.24 -0.75
CA THR A 516 -29.66 1.49 -1.40
C THR A 516 -29.45 1.27 -2.89
N GLU A 517 -29.59 2.31 -3.73
CA GLU A 517 -29.56 2.14 -5.19
C GLU A 517 -28.22 1.59 -5.72
N ASN A 518 -27.10 1.93 -5.08
CA ASN A 518 -25.76 1.49 -5.43
C ASN A 518 -25.21 0.37 -4.53
N PHE A 519 -26.03 -0.15 -3.62
CA PHE A 519 -25.67 -1.09 -2.54
C PHE A 519 -24.52 -0.64 -1.64
N PHE A 520 -24.22 0.67 -1.61
CA PHE A 520 -23.11 1.22 -0.86
C PHE A 520 -23.56 1.52 0.58
N PRO A 521 -22.95 0.90 1.61
CA PRO A 521 -23.24 1.21 3.02
C PRO A 521 -22.64 2.54 3.47
N GLU A 522 -23.29 3.17 4.44
CA GLU A 522 -22.69 4.27 5.18
C GLU A 522 -21.47 3.81 6.00
N ALA A 523 -20.43 4.63 6.05
CA ALA A 523 -19.18 4.29 6.73
C ALA A 523 -19.30 4.37 8.27
N GLU A 524 -19.84 3.31 8.87
CA GLU A 524 -20.09 3.20 10.31
C GLU A 524 -19.39 2.00 10.97
N TYR A 525 -18.93 2.15 12.22
CA TYR A 525 -18.30 1.06 12.97
C TYR A 525 -19.35 0.13 13.61
N ARG A 526 -19.98 -0.70 12.76
CA ARG A 526 -21.03 -1.66 13.12
C ARG A 526 -20.45 -3.01 13.58
N PRO A 527 -21.16 -3.80 14.41
CA PRO A 527 -20.68 -5.12 14.88
C PRO A 527 -20.30 -6.09 13.76
N GLU A 528 -20.94 -5.99 12.59
CA GLU A 528 -20.69 -6.86 11.44
C GLU A 528 -19.35 -6.60 10.75
N MET A 529 -18.71 -5.47 11.09
CA MET A 529 -17.46 -5.07 10.45
C MET A 529 -16.33 -6.06 10.70
N ARG A 530 -15.44 -6.19 9.71
CA ARG A 530 -14.11 -6.78 9.89
C ARG A 530 -13.08 -5.66 9.93
N TYR A 531 -11.96 -5.84 10.61
CA TYR A 531 -10.87 -4.85 10.62
C TYR A 531 -9.52 -5.52 10.74
N GLY A 532 -8.47 -4.84 10.28
CA GLY A 532 -7.10 -5.35 10.31
C GLY A 532 -6.44 -5.32 8.94
N ALA A 533 -5.91 -6.47 8.51
CA ALA A 533 -5.16 -6.61 7.27
C ALA A 533 -6.02 -7.27 6.18
N PHE A 534 -6.00 -6.74 4.95
CA PHE A 534 -6.79 -7.25 3.83
C PHE A 534 -5.95 -7.41 2.56
N LEU A 535 -6.39 -8.33 1.70
CA LEU A 535 -5.83 -8.57 0.37
C LEU A 535 -6.66 -7.82 -0.67
N GLN A 536 -6.00 -7.00 -1.50
CA GLN A 536 -6.64 -6.18 -2.55
C GLN A 536 -6.09 -6.49 -3.95
N LEU A 537 -4.95 -7.19 -4.04
CA LEU A 537 -4.46 -7.81 -5.29
C LEU A 537 -3.89 -9.19 -4.99
N TRP A 538 -4.50 -10.21 -5.57
CA TRP A 538 -4.08 -11.60 -5.42
C TRP A 538 -3.50 -12.14 -6.72
N THR A 539 -2.42 -12.90 -6.61
CA THR A 539 -1.85 -13.64 -7.75
C THR A 539 -1.77 -15.12 -7.44
N THR A 540 -2.07 -15.97 -8.41
CA THR A 540 -1.89 -17.42 -8.28
C THR A 540 -1.43 -18.04 -9.60
N ARG A 541 -0.92 -19.27 -9.51
CA ARG A 541 -0.52 -20.09 -10.65
C ARG A 541 -1.51 -21.23 -10.84
N TYR A 542 -1.76 -21.60 -12.09
CA TYR A 542 -2.55 -22.77 -12.41
C TYR A 542 -2.02 -23.44 -13.69
N GLY A 543 -1.68 -24.72 -13.60
CA GLY A 543 -0.98 -25.43 -14.67
C GLY A 543 0.35 -24.76 -15.00
N ALA A 544 0.47 -24.20 -16.21
CA ALA A 544 1.64 -23.46 -16.67
C ALA A 544 1.41 -21.94 -16.80
N GLY A 545 0.24 -21.44 -16.43
CA GLY A 545 -0.16 -20.03 -16.55
C GLY A 545 -0.37 -19.35 -15.21
N ARG A 546 -0.86 -18.10 -15.27
CA ARG A 546 -0.95 -17.19 -14.13
C ARG A 546 -2.32 -16.51 -14.08
N VAL A 547 -2.76 -16.18 -12.88
CA VAL A 547 -3.98 -15.42 -12.62
C VAL A 547 -3.64 -14.24 -11.72
N ALA A 548 -4.15 -13.06 -12.04
CA ALA A 548 -4.15 -11.88 -11.17
C ALA A 548 -5.59 -11.39 -10.97
N ALA A 549 -5.93 -11.04 -9.73
CA ALA A 549 -7.25 -10.60 -9.32
C ALA A 549 -7.17 -9.29 -8.55
N TRP A 550 -7.79 -8.24 -9.09
CA TRP A 550 -7.79 -6.88 -8.55
C TRP A 550 -9.19 -6.45 -8.13
N THR A 551 -9.30 -5.70 -7.03
CA THR A 551 -10.58 -5.49 -6.32
C THR A 551 -11.21 -4.11 -6.50
N ASP A 552 -10.62 -3.22 -7.31
CA ASP A 552 -11.12 -1.84 -7.51
C ASP A 552 -11.24 -1.55 -9.02
N SER A 553 -12.41 -1.78 -9.61
CA SER A 553 -12.65 -1.50 -11.02
C SER A 553 -12.65 0.00 -11.32
N THR A 554 -13.15 0.82 -10.39
CA THR A 554 -13.44 2.24 -10.59
C THR A 554 -12.18 3.06 -10.92
N ILE A 555 -11.02 2.68 -10.39
CA ILE A 555 -9.77 3.40 -10.68
C ILE A 555 -9.33 3.31 -12.15
N PHE A 556 -9.87 2.40 -12.96
CA PHE A 556 -9.53 2.28 -14.38
C PHE A 556 -10.53 2.97 -15.31
N SER A 557 -11.60 3.56 -14.78
CA SER A 557 -12.52 4.41 -15.53
C SER A 557 -11.82 5.68 -16.03
N ASN A 558 -12.27 6.23 -17.16
CA ASN A 558 -11.62 7.36 -17.84
C ASN A 558 -11.31 8.56 -16.93
N PHE A 559 -12.22 8.90 -16.02
CA PHE A 559 -12.07 10.00 -15.06
C PHE A 559 -10.97 9.76 -14.00
N SER A 560 -10.49 8.53 -13.86
CA SER A 560 -9.63 8.07 -12.78
C SER A 560 -8.29 7.55 -13.31
N ALA A 561 -8.27 6.99 -14.52
CA ALA A 561 -7.21 6.13 -15.04
C ALA A 561 -5.79 6.74 -15.03
N PHE A 562 -5.66 8.06 -15.18
CA PHE A 562 -4.37 8.75 -15.27
C PHE A 562 -3.91 9.42 -13.97
N GLU A 563 -4.65 9.24 -12.86
CA GLU A 563 -4.12 9.60 -11.56
C GLU A 563 -2.89 8.72 -11.20
N PRO A 564 -1.97 9.21 -10.35
CA PRO A 564 -0.72 8.51 -10.06
C PRO A 564 -0.90 7.05 -9.65
N GLY A 565 -0.19 6.15 -10.33
CA GLY A 565 -0.08 4.74 -9.99
C GLY A 565 -1.06 3.81 -10.69
N LYS A 566 -2.15 4.33 -11.28
CA LYS A 566 -3.21 3.49 -11.86
C LYS A 566 -2.82 2.92 -13.21
N THR A 567 -2.30 3.74 -14.11
CA THR A 567 -1.73 3.23 -15.38
C THR A 567 -0.54 2.30 -15.13
N GLU A 568 0.31 2.62 -14.15
CA GLU A 568 1.45 1.80 -13.76
C GLU A 568 1.01 0.45 -13.19
N LEU A 569 -0.08 0.40 -12.41
CA LEU A 569 -0.69 -0.82 -11.91
C LEU A 569 -1.23 -1.69 -13.06
N MET A 570 -2.01 -1.10 -13.96
CA MET A 570 -2.57 -1.81 -15.12
C MET A 570 -1.47 -2.45 -15.98
N LEU A 571 -0.44 -1.66 -16.34
CA LEU A 571 0.70 -2.16 -17.09
C LEU A 571 1.48 -3.24 -16.34
N GLY A 572 1.66 -3.07 -15.02
CA GLY A 572 2.31 -4.06 -14.17
C GLY A 572 1.56 -5.40 -14.12
N MET A 573 0.22 -5.37 -14.06
CA MET A 573 -0.60 -6.58 -14.11
C MET A 573 -0.49 -7.26 -15.47
N LEU A 574 -0.66 -6.50 -16.55
CA LEU A 574 -0.62 -7.05 -17.92
C LEU A 574 0.76 -7.61 -18.29
N ASP A 575 1.85 -6.90 -17.98
CA ASP A 575 3.21 -7.38 -18.29
C ASP A 575 3.58 -8.61 -17.45
N TRP A 576 3.17 -8.68 -16.18
CA TRP A 576 3.44 -9.86 -15.36
C TRP A 576 2.67 -11.11 -15.85
N LEU A 577 1.44 -10.91 -16.33
CA LEU A 577 0.62 -11.97 -16.94
C LEU A 577 1.11 -12.35 -18.35
N ASN A 578 1.65 -11.40 -19.11
CA ASN A 578 2.25 -11.62 -20.43
C ASN A 578 3.66 -12.25 -20.35
N ARG A 579 3.96 -12.99 -19.28
CA ARG A 579 5.27 -13.63 -19.07
C ARG A 579 5.12 -15.05 -18.58
N ARG A 580 6.09 -15.88 -18.95
CA ARG A 580 6.08 -17.31 -18.64
C ARG A 580 7.41 -17.79 -18.09
N SER A 581 7.33 -18.65 -17.08
CA SER A 581 8.47 -19.33 -16.46
C SER A 581 8.20 -20.82 -16.35
N LEU A 582 9.26 -21.64 -16.41
CA LEU A 582 9.17 -23.06 -16.04
C LEU A 582 8.73 -23.23 -14.58
N LEU A 583 9.02 -22.24 -13.74
CA LEU A 583 8.65 -22.19 -12.33
C LEU A 583 7.18 -21.86 -12.10
N ASP A 584 6.40 -21.58 -13.15
CA ASP A 584 4.94 -21.43 -13.00
C ASP A 584 4.26 -22.77 -12.73
N ARG A 585 4.91 -23.89 -13.07
CA ARG A 585 4.43 -25.22 -12.72
C ARG A 585 4.69 -25.50 -11.25
N ALA A 586 3.62 -25.78 -10.51
CA ALA A 586 3.67 -26.04 -9.07
C ALA A 586 4.68 -27.15 -8.70
N SER A 587 4.76 -28.22 -9.48
CA SER A 587 5.72 -29.31 -9.21
C SER A 587 7.17 -28.85 -9.27
N VAL A 588 7.53 -28.03 -10.26
CA VAL A 588 8.88 -27.50 -10.42
C VAL A 588 9.17 -26.47 -9.32
N TRP A 589 8.21 -25.57 -9.06
CA TRP A 589 8.31 -24.58 -7.99
C TRP A 589 8.58 -25.22 -6.64
N TRP A 590 7.74 -26.16 -6.21
CA TRP A 590 7.87 -26.81 -4.90
C TRP A 590 9.14 -27.67 -4.80
N THR A 591 9.59 -28.27 -5.89
CA THR A 591 10.86 -29.01 -5.91
C THR A 591 12.05 -28.08 -5.68
N VAL A 592 12.13 -26.97 -6.44
CA VAL A 592 13.25 -26.01 -6.35
C VAL A 592 13.24 -25.29 -5.00
N VAL A 593 12.10 -24.72 -4.61
CA VAL A 593 11.96 -24.00 -3.34
C VAL A 593 12.11 -24.94 -2.15
N GLY A 594 11.57 -26.16 -2.23
CA GLY A 594 11.71 -27.18 -1.20
C GLY A 594 13.16 -27.59 -0.97
N LEU A 595 13.89 -27.93 -2.04
CA LEU A 595 15.31 -28.32 -1.94
C LEU A 595 16.17 -27.19 -1.38
N LEU A 596 16.06 -25.99 -1.95
CA LEU A 596 16.84 -24.83 -1.49
C LEU A 596 16.45 -24.42 -0.06
N GLY A 597 15.17 -24.51 0.29
CA GLY A 597 14.67 -24.21 1.62
C GLY A 597 15.20 -25.18 2.68
N VAL A 598 15.23 -26.48 2.39
CA VAL A 598 15.81 -27.51 3.28
C VAL A 598 17.31 -27.27 3.47
N LEU A 599 18.05 -27.05 2.39
CA LEU A 599 19.49 -26.79 2.44
C LEU A 599 19.80 -25.52 3.25
N ALA A 600 19.09 -24.43 2.98
CA ALA A 600 19.27 -23.17 3.70
C ALA A 600 18.90 -23.32 5.19
N THR A 601 17.82 -24.03 5.51
CA THR A 601 17.42 -24.28 6.92
C THR A 601 18.45 -25.14 7.65
N ALA A 602 19.00 -26.17 7.00
CA ALA A 602 20.07 -27.00 7.56
C ALA A 602 21.37 -26.20 7.76
N ALA A 603 21.74 -25.34 6.81
CA ALA A 603 22.89 -24.43 6.92
C ALA A 603 22.71 -23.38 8.03
N LEU A 604 21.49 -22.86 8.21
CA LEU A 604 21.14 -21.96 9.31
C LEU A 604 21.25 -22.69 10.66
N GLY A 605 20.65 -23.88 10.79
CA GLY A 605 20.69 -24.67 12.01
C GLY A 605 22.10 -25.09 12.41
N SER A 606 22.94 -25.51 11.45
CA SER A 606 24.35 -25.83 11.69
C SER A 606 25.18 -24.60 12.08
N GLY A 607 24.97 -23.47 11.40
CA GLY A 607 25.58 -22.18 11.74
C GLY A 607 25.21 -21.69 13.14
N LEU A 608 23.93 -21.76 13.52
CA LEU A 608 23.45 -21.43 14.87
C LEU A 608 24.06 -22.35 15.93
N ARG A 609 24.12 -23.66 15.67
CA ARG A 609 24.75 -24.64 16.58
C ARG A 609 26.24 -24.34 16.77
N LEU A 610 26.93 -23.98 15.69
CA LEU A 610 28.35 -23.66 15.73
C LEU A 610 28.62 -22.33 16.45
N ALA A 611 27.84 -21.29 16.16
CA ALA A 611 27.89 -20.00 16.87
C ALA A 611 27.62 -20.18 18.37
N HIS A 612 26.64 -21.00 18.73
CA HIS A 612 26.36 -21.34 20.13
C HIS A 612 27.53 -22.08 20.79
N ARG A 613 28.16 -23.04 20.09
CA ARG A 613 29.37 -23.74 20.60
C ARG A 613 30.56 -22.81 20.79
N GLN A 614 30.75 -21.86 19.88
CA GLN A 614 31.79 -20.82 19.96
C GLN A 614 31.44 -19.67 20.91
N ALA A 615 30.29 -19.76 21.60
CA ALA A 615 29.82 -18.76 22.54
C ALA A 615 29.72 -17.34 21.94
N VAL A 616 29.42 -17.23 20.64
CA VAL A 616 29.21 -15.94 19.95
C VAL A 616 27.99 -15.24 20.56
N ALA A 617 28.09 -13.93 20.81
CA ALA A 617 26.99 -13.17 21.39
C ALA A 617 25.76 -13.18 20.45
N ALA A 618 24.57 -13.37 21.03
CA ALA A 618 23.31 -13.48 20.28
C ALA A 618 23.02 -12.25 19.40
N VAL A 619 23.45 -11.05 19.84
CA VAL A 619 23.31 -9.81 19.07
C VAL A 619 24.15 -9.83 17.78
N VAL A 620 25.33 -10.45 17.80
CA VAL A 620 26.19 -10.62 16.61
C VAL A 620 25.55 -11.61 15.63
N VAL A 621 24.99 -12.71 16.14
CA VAL A 621 24.26 -13.71 15.35
C VAL A 621 23.04 -13.08 14.67
N ALA A 622 22.25 -12.29 15.41
CA ALA A 622 21.11 -11.57 14.85
C ALA A 622 21.54 -10.54 13.80
N ALA A 623 22.63 -9.81 14.03
CA ALA A 623 23.18 -8.89 13.04
C ALA A 623 23.62 -9.59 11.75
N ALA A 624 24.28 -10.75 11.84
CA ALA A 624 24.64 -11.54 10.66
C ALA A 624 23.41 -12.05 9.90
N GLY A 625 22.39 -12.55 10.61
CA GLY A 625 21.12 -12.95 10.00
C GLY A 625 20.42 -11.78 9.30
N LEU A 626 20.37 -10.60 9.93
CA LEU A 626 19.78 -9.40 9.33
C LEU A 626 20.55 -8.87 8.13
N ALA A 627 21.88 -8.90 8.16
CA ALA A 627 22.72 -8.58 7.01
C ALA A 627 22.40 -9.53 5.85
N GLY A 628 22.26 -10.83 6.14
CA GLY A 628 21.82 -11.85 5.20
C GLY A 628 20.45 -11.54 4.59
N ILE A 629 19.42 -11.34 5.44
CA ILE A 629 18.06 -10.99 5.00
C ILE A 629 18.09 -9.75 4.10
N THR A 630 18.81 -8.71 4.51
CA THR A 630 18.92 -7.44 3.75
C THR A 630 19.56 -7.68 2.39
N ALA A 631 20.64 -8.45 2.32
CA ALA A 631 21.31 -8.79 1.07
C ALA A 631 20.40 -9.62 0.15
N GLY A 632 19.72 -10.64 0.68
CA GLY A 632 18.75 -11.45 -0.06
C GLY A 632 17.60 -10.62 -0.61
N SER A 633 17.00 -9.77 0.22
CA SER A 633 15.93 -8.84 -0.16
C SER A 633 16.38 -7.84 -1.23
N ALA A 634 17.55 -7.23 -1.08
CA ALA A 634 18.10 -6.31 -2.08
C ALA A 634 18.37 -7.02 -3.42
N ALA A 635 18.84 -8.27 -3.37
CA ALA A 635 19.06 -9.09 -4.55
C ALA A 635 17.73 -9.43 -5.25
N VAL A 636 16.65 -9.72 -4.49
CA VAL A 636 15.30 -9.91 -5.07
C VAL A 636 14.84 -8.65 -5.80
N VAL A 637 14.97 -7.48 -5.18
CA VAL A 637 14.60 -6.20 -5.82
C VAL A 637 15.39 -5.97 -7.11
N ALA A 638 16.70 -6.22 -7.09
CA ALA A 638 17.55 -6.09 -8.27
C ALA A 638 17.13 -7.08 -9.38
N PHE A 639 16.84 -8.33 -9.02
CA PHE A 639 16.40 -9.35 -9.95
C PHE A 639 15.05 -9.03 -10.57
N HIS A 640 14.05 -8.62 -9.77
CA HIS A 640 12.73 -8.23 -10.27
C HIS A 640 12.81 -7.07 -11.25
N ARG A 641 13.62 -6.05 -10.95
CA ARG A 641 13.83 -4.90 -11.86
C ARG A 641 14.51 -5.29 -13.16
N HIS A 642 15.46 -6.23 -13.09
CA HIS A 642 16.14 -6.74 -14.28
C HIS A 642 15.21 -7.61 -15.13
N ALA A 643 14.46 -8.51 -14.50
CA ALA A 643 13.56 -9.45 -15.19
C ALA A 643 12.33 -8.74 -15.79
N MET A 644 11.86 -7.66 -15.17
CA MET A 644 10.66 -6.93 -15.58
C MET A 644 10.92 -5.40 -15.52
N PRO A 645 11.69 -4.85 -16.49
CA PRO A 645 11.97 -3.43 -16.57
C PRO A 645 10.70 -2.63 -16.93
N VAL A 646 10.75 -1.30 -16.76
CA VAL A 646 9.66 -0.40 -17.16
C VAL A 646 9.39 -0.56 -18.66
N LEU A 647 8.13 -0.82 -19.03
CA LEU A 647 7.73 -0.91 -20.42
C LEU A 647 7.96 0.41 -21.16
N LYS A 648 8.31 0.29 -22.44
CA LYS A 648 8.38 1.42 -23.36
C LYS A 648 7.22 1.32 -24.36
N PRO A 649 6.59 2.45 -24.71
CA PRO A 649 5.55 2.45 -25.73
C PRO A 649 6.14 1.99 -27.07
N VAL A 650 5.44 1.09 -27.75
CA VAL A 650 5.77 0.58 -29.09
C VAL A 650 4.99 1.31 -30.19
N ARG A 651 4.00 2.13 -29.82
CA ARG A 651 3.26 3.03 -30.72
C ARG A 651 3.39 4.48 -30.23
N PRO A 652 3.34 5.48 -31.13
CA PRO A 652 3.37 6.89 -30.74
C PRO A 652 2.26 7.22 -29.75
N MET A 653 2.58 8.07 -28.78
CA MET A 653 1.61 8.60 -27.82
C MET A 653 2.02 10.01 -27.42
N VAL A 654 1.05 10.91 -27.30
CA VAL A 654 1.29 12.26 -26.80
C VAL A 654 1.04 12.26 -25.29
N ARG A 655 2.04 12.65 -24.52
CA ARG A 655 1.97 12.76 -23.07
C ARG A 655 1.89 14.22 -22.64
N VAL A 656 0.81 14.56 -21.96
CA VAL A 656 0.56 15.88 -21.37
C VAL A 656 0.84 15.81 -19.88
N VAL A 657 1.92 16.46 -19.45
CA VAL A 657 2.33 16.48 -18.05
C VAL A 657 1.67 17.64 -17.33
N LEU A 658 1.00 17.36 -16.22
CA LEU A 658 0.51 18.37 -15.29
C LEU A 658 1.57 18.56 -14.20
N ASP A 659 2.11 19.78 -14.11
CA ASP A 659 3.14 20.10 -13.15
C ASP A 659 2.60 20.07 -11.70
N ARG A 660 3.34 19.39 -10.83
CA ARG A 660 3.15 19.38 -9.38
C ARG A 660 4.39 19.91 -8.64
N THR A 661 5.29 20.60 -9.34
CA THR A 661 6.51 21.19 -8.77
C THR A 661 6.22 22.58 -8.22
N VAL A 662 5.61 23.42 -9.05
CA VAL A 662 5.33 24.83 -8.76
C VAL A 662 3.84 25.13 -8.62
N SER A 663 2.98 24.22 -9.11
CA SER A 663 1.54 24.24 -8.87
C SER A 663 1.13 23.30 -7.75
N ASP A 664 0.16 23.75 -6.95
CA ASP A 664 -0.52 22.92 -5.95
C ASP A 664 -2.04 22.91 -6.08
N VAL A 665 -2.58 23.39 -7.21
CA VAL A 665 -4.04 23.44 -7.41
C VAL A 665 -4.68 22.07 -7.13
N PRO A 666 -5.86 22.02 -6.53
CA PRO A 666 -6.58 20.77 -6.39
C PRO A 666 -6.78 20.07 -7.75
N LEU A 667 -6.50 18.77 -7.80
CA LEU A 667 -6.84 17.88 -8.91
C LEU A 667 -7.71 16.74 -8.37
N SER A 668 -8.28 15.93 -9.26
CA SER A 668 -9.16 14.83 -8.84
C SER A 668 -8.44 13.82 -7.95
N ARG A 669 -9.19 13.20 -7.04
CA ARG A 669 -8.68 12.12 -6.19
C ARG A 669 -9.69 10.99 -6.17
N GLY A 670 -9.25 9.79 -6.55
CA GLY A 670 -10.17 8.66 -6.69
C GLY A 670 -11.24 8.90 -7.75
N GLY A 671 -10.99 9.80 -8.70
CA GLY A 671 -11.95 10.20 -9.72
C GLY A 671 -12.88 11.37 -9.35
N PHE A 672 -12.88 11.81 -8.09
CA PHE A 672 -13.79 12.85 -7.62
C PHE A 672 -13.10 14.22 -7.57
N THR A 673 -13.85 15.26 -7.95
CA THR A 673 -13.46 16.67 -7.80
C THR A 673 -13.56 17.10 -6.34
N GLN A 674 -12.95 18.23 -5.98
CA GLN A 674 -13.07 18.76 -4.62
C GLN A 674 -14.41 19.49 -4.42
N GLU A 675 -14.95 19.43 -3.20
CA GLU A 675 -16.29 19.91 -2.86
C GLU A 675 -16.53 21.40 -3.15
N ASN A 676 -15.49 22.24 -3.16
CA ASN A 676 -15.64 23.67 -3.47
C ASN A 676 -15.73 23.96 -4.98
N GLY A 677 -15.44 22.99 -5.83
CA GLY A 677 -15.45 23.09 -7.30
C GLY A 677 -14.44 24.09 -7.88
N LEU A 678 -13.49 24.58 -7.09
CA LEU A 678 -12.43 25.52 -7.52
C LEU A 678 -11.17 24.78 -8.00
N GLY A 679 -11.17 23.45 -7.94
CA GLY A 679 -10.09 22.60 -8.46
C GLY A 679 -10.05 22.54 -9.98
N TYR A 680 -9.08 21.80 -10.50
CA TYR A 680 -8.86 21.57 -11.93
C TYR A 680 -8.83 20.06 -12.24
N GLY A 681 -9.60 19.26 -11.49
CA GLY A 681 -9.72 17.83 -11.72
C GLY A 681 -10.33 17.51 -13.08
N LEU A 682 -11.42 18.19 -13.45
CA LEU A 682 -12.07 18.01 -14.75
C LEU A 682 -11.18 18.47 -15.91
N PHE A 683 -10.37 19.52 -15.71
CA PHE A 683 -9.39 19.95 -16.69
C PHE A 683 -8.45 18.80 -17.07
N GLU A 684 -7.90 18.10 -16.08
CA GLU A 684 -7.04 16.93 -16.30
C GLU A 684 -7.82 15.78 -16.95
N GLN A 685 -9.00 15.46 -16.41
CA GLN A 685 -9.81 14.33 -16.88
C GLN A 685 -10.27 14.53 -18.33
N TRP A 686 -10.40 15.77 -18.81
CA TRP A 686 -10.96 16.05 -20.12
C TRP A 686 -9.89 15.95 -21.22
N ILE A 687 -8.61 16.15 -20.91
CA ILE A 687 -7.51 16.05 -21.89
C ILE A 687 -7.52 14.71 -22.65
N PRO A 688 -7.71 13.54 -22.01
CA PRO A 688 -7.78 12.27 -22.74
C PRO A 688 -8.87 12.15 -23.80
N ARG A 689 -9.91 13.00 -23.77
CA ARG A 689 -10.92 13.08 -24.85
C ARG A 689 -10.34 13.53 -26.20
N LEU A 690 -9.13 14.09 -26.20
CA LEU A 690 -8.38 14.48 -27.38
C LEU A 690 -7.50 13.36 -27.95
N GLY A 691 -7.44 12.19 -27.29
CA GLY A 691 -6.50 11.12 -27.63
C GLY A 691 -5.08 11.31 -27.07
N TYR A 692 -4.92 12.21 -26.09
CA TYR A 692 -3.67 12.43 -25.38
C TYR A 692 -3.68 11.76 -24.00
N PHE A 693 -2.51 11.54 -23.39
CA PHE A 693 -2.42 10.85 -22.10
C PHE A 693 -1.84 11.78 -21.04
N THR A 694 -2.54 11.93 -19.92
CA THR A 694 -2.10 12.82 -18.84
C THR A 694 -1.17 12.11 -17.85
N ALA A 695 -0.30 12.90 -17.21
CA ALA A 695 0.52 12.43 -16.10
C ALA A 695 0.82 13.57 -15.12
N ARG A 696 0.61 13.35 -13.83
CA ARG A 696 1.05 14.29 -12.78
C ARG A 696 2.53 14.03 -12.48
N ARG A 697 3.39 15.05 -12.56
CA ARG A 697 4.84 14.90 -12.30
C ARG A 697 5.42 16.11 -11.56
N SER A 698 6.51 15.89 -10.83
CA SER A 698 7.24 16.92 -10.09
C SER A 698 8.74 16.87 -10.38
N GLY A 699 9.43 17.99 -10.18
CA GLY A 699 10.87 18.11 -10.36
C GLY A 699 11.29 17.84 -11.81
N LYS A 700 12.37 17.09 -11.99
CA LYS A 700 12.88 16.76 -13.33
C LYS A 700 11.90 15.95 -14.19
N ALA A 701 11.06 15.12 -13.55
CA ALA A 701 10.09 14.30 -14.26
C ALA A 701 8.96 15.11 -14.90
N ALA A 702 8.82 16.40 -14.57
CA ALA A 702 7.87 17.30 -15.23
C ALA A 702 8.15 17.45 -16.73
N PHE A 703 9.38 17.16 -17.18
CA PHE A 703 9.83 17.33 -18.55
C PHE A 703 9.85 16.01 -19.36
N ASP A 704 9.29 14.92 -18.83
CA ASP A 704 9.28 13.57 -19.46
C ASP A 704 8.11 13.36 -20.45
N GLY A 705 7.45 14.43 -20.90
CA GLY A 705 6.32 14.39 -21.84
C GLY A 705 6.47 15.38 -22.99
N ASP A 706 5.50 15.40 -23.89
CA ASP A 706 5.49 16.25 -25.08
C ASP A 706 5.00 17.67 -24.77
N ALA A 707 4.08 17.78 -23.81
CA ALA A 707 3.57 19.06 -23.33
C ALA A 707 3.61 19.13 -21.79
N LEU A 708 3.88 20.33 -21.28
CA LEU A 708 3.86 20.69 -19.86
C LEU A 708 2.77 21.73 -19.63
N ILE A 709 1.82 21.41 -18.76
CA ILE A 709 0.77 22.34 -18.32
C ILE A 709 1.02 22.72 -16.86
N ILE A 710 1.09 24.03 -16.61
CA ILE A 710 1.26 24.61 -15.28
C ILE A 710 0.02 25.44 -14.97
N LEU A 711 -0.82 24.92 -14.07
CA LEU A 711 -2.07 25.55 -13.64
C LEU A 711 -1.82 26.43 -12.41
N CYS A 712 -2.09 27.72 -12.49
CA CYS A 712 -2.07 28.69 -11.38
C CYS A 712 -0.89 28.48 -10.40
N PRO A 713 0.37 28.63 -10.86
CA PRO A 713 1.53 28.32 -10.05
C PRO A 713 1.68 29.27 -8.86
N GLN A 714 1.79 28.75 -7.64
CA GLN A 714 1.88 29.55 -6.40
C GLN A 714 3.14 29.29 -5.57
N LYS A 715 3.90 28.23 -5.89
CA LYS A 715 5.14 27.91 -5.16
C LYS A 715 6.32 28.65 -5.76
N SER A 716 7.35 28.83 -4.94
CA SER A 716 8.65 29.35 -5.38
C SER A 716 9.22 28.55 -6.55
N VAL A 717 9.59 29.25 -7.62
CA VAL A 717 10.26 28.67 -8.79
C VAL A 717 11.77 28.75 -8.58
N SER A 718 12.43 27.60 -8.39
CA SER A 718 13.89 27.55 -8.29
C SER A 718 14.56 27.90 -9.62
N GLU A 719 15.79 28.40 -9.58
CA GLU A 719 16.56 28.70 -10.80
C GLU A 719 16.78 27.44 -11.65
N ASP A 720 17.11 26.31 -11.02
CA ASP A 720 17.29 25.03 -11.71
C ASP A 720 16.03 24.59 -12.46
N TYR A 721 14.86 24.71 -11.83
CA TYR A 721 13.59 24.36 -12.47
C TYR A 721 13.27 25.32 -13.62
N ARG A 722 13.46 26.63 -13.42
CA ARG A 722 13.27 27.64 -14.48
C ARG A 722 14.17 27.35 -15.68
N LYS A 723 15.45 27.02 -15.44
CA LYS A 723 16.40 26.67 -16.51
C LYS A 723 15.95 25.40 -17.24
N ALA A 724 15.50 24.39 -16.51
CA ALA A 724 14.98 23.16 -17.11
C ALA A 724 13.72 23.40 -17.96
N VAL A 725 12.81 24.31 -17.56
CA VAL A 725 11.66 24.72 -18.37
C VAL A 725 12.11 25.36 -19.69
N VAL A 726 13.10 26.26 -19.64
CA VAL A 726 13.65 26.91 -20.84
C VAL A 726 14.30 25.89 -21.76
N GLU A 727 15.11 24.96 -21.22
CA GLU A 727 15.73 23.88 -21.98
C GLU A 727 14.70 22.93 -22.60
N PHE A 728 13.66 22.57 -21.85
CA PHE A 728 12.55 21.73 -22.32
C PHE A 728 11.88 22.34 -23.56
N VAL A 729 11.49 23.62 -23.47
CA VAL A 729 10.85 24.32 -24.60
C VAL A 729 11.83 24.51 -25.76
N ALA A 730 13.08 24.91 -25.49
CA ALA A 730 14.08 25.07 -26.54
C ALA A 730 14.29 23.80 -27.37
N ASN A 731 14.16 22.63 -26.74
CA ASN A 731 14.32 21.30 -27.34
C ASN A 731 13.03 20.71 -27.94
N GLY A 732 11.98 21.51 -28.13
CA GLY A 732 10.74 21.10 -28.81
C GLY A 732 9.54 20.88 -27.90
N GLY A 733 9.73 20.91 -26.58
CA GLY A 733 8.65 20.80 -25.61
C GLY A 733 7.63 21.93 -25.72
N LYS A 734 6.37 21.64 -25.40
CA LYS A 734 5.27 22.61 -25.44
C LYS A 734 4.88 23.02 -24.03
N LEU A 735 4.82 24.32 -23.75
CA LEU A 735 4.48 24.84 -22.42
C LEU A 735 3.17 25.63 -22.46
N LEU A 736 2.23 25.29 -21.58
CA LEU A 736 1.04 26.07 -21.31
C LEU A 736 1.02 26.51 -19.84
N VAL A 737 1.06 27.81 -19.61
CA VAL A 737 0.92 28.40 -18.27
C VAL A 737 -0.44 29.06 -18.19
N LEU A 738 -1.27 28.60 -17.26
CA LEU A 738 -2.58 29.19 -16.98
C LEU A 738 -2.53 29.91 -15.65
N ASP A 739 -3.15 31.07 -15.59
CA ASP A 739 -3.28 31.89 -14.40
C ASP A 739 -4.64 32.60 -14.41
N SER A 740 -5.02 33.17 -13.26
CA SER A 740 -6.27 33.93 -13.12
C SER A 740 -6.17 34.98 -12.02
N PRO A 741 -7.00 36.04 -12.05
CA PRO A 741 -6.97 37.12 -11.05
C PRO A 741 -7.20 36.68 -9.61
N GLU A 742 -7.98 35.62 -9.37
CA GLU A 742 -8.27 35.13 -8.02
C GLU A 742 -7.07 34.42 -7.35
N ILE A 743 -6.01 34.14 -8.11
CA ILE A 743 -4.82 33.45 -7.62
C ILE A 743 -3.89 34.42 -6.92
N SER A 744 -4.05 34.55 -5.61
CA SER A 744 -3.11 35.29 -4.77
C SER A 744 -1.72 34.64 -4.78
N GLY A 745 -0.67 35.47 -4.90
CA GLY A 745 0.73 35.03 -4.85
C GLY A 745 1.18 34.23 -6.08
N SER A 746 0.55 34.42 -7.25
CA SER A 746 0.97 33.74 -8.47
C SER A 746 2.45 33.98 -8.78
N THR A 747 3.11 32.90 -9.18
CA THR A 747 4.51 32.87 -9.59
C THR A 747 4.66 32.66 -11.11
N ALA A 748 3.57 32.76 -11.88
CA ALA A 748 3.54 32.52 -13.32
C ALA A 748 4.61 33.33 -14.08
N ASN A 749 4.83 34.59 -13.68
CA ASN A 749 5.84 35.45 -14.29
C ASN A 749 7.28 34.93 -14.16
N SER A 750 7.60 34.21 -13.08
CA SER A 750 8.90 33.54 -12.94
C SER A 750 9.14 32.44 -13.98
N LEU A 751 8.08 31.93 -14.60
CA LEU A 751 8.13 30.94 -15.68
C LEU A 751 8.05 31.61 -17.06
N LEU A 752 7.34 32.73 -17.18
CA LEU A 752 7.02 33.38 -18.46
C LEU A 752 8.05 34.42 -18.92
N TRP A 753 8.71 35.14 -18.00
CA TRP A 753 9.70 36.16 -18.37
C TRP A 753 10.84 35.68 -19.27
N PRO A 754 11.40 34.45 -19.12
CA PRO A 754 12.41 33.93 -20.03
C PRO A 754 11.97 33.87 -21.50
N PHE A 755 10.66 33.84 -21.75
CA PHE A 755 10.05 33.75 -23.07
C PHE A 755 9.49 35.10 -23.57
N GLY A 756 9.72 36.19 -22.84
CA GLY A 756 9.17 37.51 -23.18
C GLY A 756 7.67 37.64 -22.97
N LEU A 757 7.08 36.79 -22.12
CA LEU A 757 5.67 36.82 -21.74
C LEU A 757 5.51 37.25 -20.28
N SER A 758 4.35 37.83 -19.93
CA SER A 758 3.97 38.08 -18.54
C SER A 758 2.46 38.15 -18.36
N VAL A 759 1.99 37.78 -17.16
CA VAL A 759 0.61 37.95 -16.69
C VAL A 759 0.55 39.15 -15.74
N ASN A 760 -0.34 40.08 -16.01
CA ASN A 760 -0.55 41.29 -15.22
C ASN A 760 -1.86 41.19 -14.40
N HIS A 761 -1.72 40.89 -13.12
CA HIS A 761 -2.83 40.77 -12.17
C HIS A 761 -3.47 42.11 -11.78
N SER A 762 -2.76 43.24 -11.95
CA SER A 762 -3.33 44.57 -11.65
C SER A 762 -4.29 45.08 -12.73
N ALA A 763 -4.28 44.46 -13.91
CA ALA A 763 -5.13 44.81 -15.04
C ALA A 763 -6.30 43.82 -15.20
N SER A 764 -6.97 43.48 -14.10
CA SER A 764 -8.14 42.59 -14.14
C SER A 764 -9.34 43.26 -14.81
N ARG A 765 -10.01 42.56 -15.72
CA ARG A 765 -11.25 43.04 -16.36
C ARG A 765 -12.34 41.96 -16.41
N GLU A 766 -13.58 42.40 -16.34
CA GLU A 766 -14.74 41.61 -16.74
C GLU A 766 -15.07 41.87 -18.21
N GLY A 767 -15.78 40.95 -18.86
CA GLY A 767 -16.27 41.18 -20.21
C GLY A 767 -16.54 39.89 -20.97
N LYS A 768 -16.45 39.94 -22.30
CA LYS A 768 -16.70 38.79 -23.17
C LYS A 768 -15.38 38.30 -23.77
N LEU A 769 -14.97 37.10 -23.40
CA LEU A 769 -13.79 36.42 -23.94
C LEU A 769 -14.05 36.03 -25.40
N GLY A 770 -13.25 36.54 -26.33
CA GLY A 770 -13.46 36.35 -27.77
C GLY A 770 -12.17 36.10 -28.56
N LEU A 771 -12.35 35.63 -29.79
CA LEU A 771 -11.32 35.60 -30.83
C LEU A 771 -11.45 36.85 -31.72
N LYS A 772 -10.34 37.28 -32.31
CA LYS A 772 -10.29 38.44 -33.21
C LYS A 772 -11.22 38.30 -34.43
N ASP A 773 -11.33 37.08 -34.96
CA ASP A 773 -12.07 36.78 -36.20
C ASP A 773 -13.54 36.36 -35.95
N GLY A 774 -14.05 36.58 -34.73
CA GLY A 774 -15.46 36.35 -34.38
C GLY A 774 -15.73 34.98 -33.74
N TRP A 775 -16.21 35.01 -32.50
CA TRP A 775 -16.76 33.88 -31.75
C TRP A 775 -17.78 34.48 -30.77
N PRO A 776 -18.95 33.85 -30.51
CA PRO A 776 -19.93 34.40 -29.58
C PRO A 776 -19.34 34.71 -28.22
N GLY A 777 -18.27 34.00 -27.82
CA GLY A 777 -17.48 34.33 -26.65
C GLY A 777 -18.10 33.91 -25.33
N ILE A 778 -17.28 33.81 -24.29
CA ILE A 778 -17.69 33.41 -22.94
C ILE A 778 -17.72 34.65 -22.06
N ALA A 779 -18.82 34.88 -21.33
CA ALA A 779 -18.85 35.92 -20.31
C ALA A 779 -17.92 35.55 -19.16
N VAL A 780 -17.03 36.46 -18.80
CA VAL A 780 -16.00 36.27 -17.76
C VAL A 780 -16.07 37.41 -16.75
N GLN A 781 -16.01 37.06 -15.46
CA GLN A 781 -16.06 38.03 -14.37
C GLN A 781 -14.69 38.68 -14.09
N ALA A 782 -13.62 37.96 -14.38
CA ALA A 782 -12.27 38.45 -14.17
C ALA A 782 -11.28 37.70 -15.08
N VAL A 783 -10.38 38.44 -15.72
CA VAL A 783 -9.26 37.93 -16.51
C VAL A 783 -8.01 38.76 -16.25
N CYS A 784 -6.84 38.16 -16.32
CA CYS A 784 -5.57 38.87 -16.34
C CYS A 784 -5.17 39.24 -17.77
N GLU A 785 -4.57 40.42 -17.92
CA GLU A 785 -3.85 40.76 -19.14
C GLU A 785 -2.63 39.83 -19.32
N VAL A 786 -2.43 39.35 -20.54
CA VAL A 786 -1.22 38.63 -20.96
C VAL A 786 -0.43 39.52 -21.92
N ALA A 787 0.71 40.03 -21.45
CA ALA A 787 1.58 40.90 -22.21
C ALA A 787 2.70 40.10 -22.90
N GLY A 788 3.09 40.56 -24.09
CA GLY A 788 4.12 39.92 -24.93
C GLY A 788 3.58 38.84 -25.88
N GLY A 789 4.44 38.38 -26.78
CA GLY A 789 4.11 37.36 -27.78
C GLY A 789 3.06 37.79 -28.81
N GLU A 790 2.51 36.81 -29.52
CA GLU A 790 1.39 36.97 -30.44
C GLU A 790 0.07 36.71 -29.68
N PRO A 791 -0.79 37.73 -29.48
CA PRO A 791 -2.06 37.55 -28.81
C PRO A 791 -3.05 36.80 -29.69
N PHE A 792 -3.83 35.90 -29.08
CA PHE A 792 -4.83 35.09 -29.80
C PHE A 792 -6.21 35.08 -29.14
N MET A 793 -6.38 35.64 -27.93
CA MET A 793 -7.69 35.88 -27.30
C MET A 793 -7.74 37.22 -26.59
N TRP A 794 -8.92 37.83 -26.58
CA TRP A 794 -9.16 39.17 -26.04
C TRP A 794 -10.42 39.23 -25.17
N VAL A 795 -10.41 40.14 -24.20
CA VAL A 795 -11.63 40.70 -23.60
C VAL A 795 -11.66 42.18 -23.99
N ASP A 796 -12.65 42.53 -24.80
CA ASP A 796 -12.70 43.80 -25.55
C ASP A 796 -11.46 44.00 -26.42
N GLN A 797 -10.49 44.80 -25.96
CA GLN A 797 -9.21 45.06 -26.62
C GLN A 797 -8.01 44.61 -25.79
N LEU A 798 -8.25 44.07 -24.58
CA LEU A 798 -7.21 43.59 -23.68
C LEU A 798 -6.78 42.18 -24.10
N PRO A 799 -5.50 41.94 -24.44
CA PRO A 799 -5.00 40.60 -24.69
C PRO A 799 -5.01 39.78 -23.41
N VAL A 800 -5.64 38.60 -23.44
CA VAL A 800 -5.80 37.73 -22.26
C VAL A 800 -5.25 36.32 -22.50
N ALA A 801 -4.80 36.04 -23.72
CA ALA A 801 -3.93 34.91 -24.01
C ALA A 801 -3.00 35.21 -25.18
N SER A 802 -1.74 34.78 -25.05
CA SER A 802 -0.69 34.99 -26.05
C SER A 802 0.18 33.76 -26.20
N ARG A 803 0.80 33.63 -27.37
CA ARG A 803 1.74 32.55 -27.70
C ARG A 803 3.07 33.08 -28.22
N VAL A 804 4.13 32.30 -28.04
CA VAL A 804 5.45 32.60 -28.59
C VAL A 804 6.16 31.31 -29.00
N ALA A 805 6.87 31.33 -30.13
CA ALA A 805 7.79 30.26 -30.50
C ALA A 805 9.14 30.49 -29.81
N PHE A 806 9.73 29.44 -29.24
CA PHE A 806 11.01 29.55 -28.54
C PHE A 806 11.86 28.30 -28.79
N GLY A 807 13.02 28.47 -29.44
CA GLY A 807 13.80 27.35 -29.95
C GLY A 807 12.97 26.50 -30.91
N GLN A 808 12.88 25.19 -30.65
CA GLN A 808 12.04 24.26 -31.42
C GLN A 808 10.62 24.10 -30.83
N GLY A 809 10.36 24.64 -29.64
CA GLY A 809 9.10 24.51 -28.93
C GLY A 809 8.23 25.75 -28.97
N ARG A 810 7.21 25.76 -28.11
CA ARG A 810 6.21 26.83 -28.05
C ARG A 810 5.75 27.05 -26.61
N VAL A 811 5.45 28.31 -26.29
CA VAL A 811 4.84 28.69 -25.02
C VAL A 811 3.51 29.39 -25.27
N MET A 812 2.48 29.02 -24.51
CA MET A 812 1.20 29.69 -24.43
C MET A 812 0.97 30.16 -22.99
N ALA A 813 0.49 31.40 -22.84
CA ALA A 813 0.06 31.96 -21.56
C ALA A 813 -1.42 32.34 -21.63
N VAL A 814 -2.18 31.97 -20.61
CA VAL A 814 -3.64 32.19 -20.52
C VAL A 814 -3.96 32.84 -19.17
N GLY A 815 -4.64 33.98 -19.19
CA GLY A 815 -4.98 34.79 -18.00
C GLY A 815 -6.39 34.56 -17.45
N PHE A 816 -7.09 33.50 -17.85
CA PHE A 816 -8.49 33.23 -17.47
C PHE A 816 -8.71 31.78 -17.06
N ALA A 817 -7.77 31.15 -16.36
CA ALA A 817 -7.85 29.73 -15.99
C ALA A 817 -9.16 29.37 -15.24
N SER A 818 -9.73 30.31 -14.49
CA SER A 818 -10.89 30.18 -13.62
C SER A 818 -12.13 29.61 -14.33
N ILE A 819 -12.29 29.88 -15.62
CA ILE A 819 -13.43 29.39 -16.41
C ILE A 819 -13.32 27.89 -16.75
N MET A 820 -12.14 27.30 -16.54
CA MET A 820 -11.85 25.89 -16.77
C MET A 820 -11.56 25.13 -15.46
N ASN A 821 -11.96 25.70 -14.31
CA ASN A 821 -12.01 24.95 -13.06
C ASN A 821 -13.18 23.95 -13.06
N ASP A 822 -13.29 23.14 -12.01
CA ASP A 822 -14.29 22.08 -11.92
C ASP A 822 -15.71 22.65 -12.08
N ASN A 823 -16.06 23.74 -11.40
CA ASN A 823 -17.36 24.43 -11.57
C ASN A 823 -17.59 24.89 -13.01
N GLY A 824 -16.56 25.44 -13.65
CA GLY A 824 -16.58 25.86 -15.04
C GLY A 824 -16.89 24.71 -16.01
N LEU A 825 -16.40 23.51 -15.70
CA LEU A 825 -16.48 22.30 -16.51
C LEU A 825 -17.60 21.34 -16.08
N GLY A 826 -18.55 21.78 -15.25
CA GLY A 826 -19.76 21.01 -14.89
C GLY A 826 -19.77 20.44 -13.47
N GLY A 827 -18.75 20.74 -12.66
CA GLY A 827 -18.63 20.37 -11.24
C GLY A 827 -18.15 18.95 -11.00
N HIS A 828 -18.70 17.97 -11.74
CA HIS A 828 -18.30 16.57 -11.66
C HIS A 828 -18.46 15.85 -13.00
N TRP A 829 -17.81 14.70 -13.15
CA TRP A 829 -17.71 14.01 -14.44
C TRP A 829 -19.00 13.33 -14.91
N MET A 830 -19.95 13.12 -14.00
CA MET A 830 -21.30 12.61 -14.30
C MET A 830 -22.27 13.70 -14.77
N ALA A 831 -21.89 14.98 -14.68
CA ALA A 831 -22.84 16.07 -14.88
C ALA A 831 -23.49 16.02 -16.26
N GLU A 832 -24.80 16.30 -16.30
CA GLU A 832 -25.51 16.49 -17.55
C GLU A 832 -24.94 17.70 -18.30
N THR A 833 -24.90 17.58 -19.62
CA THR A 833 -24.37 18.65 -20.46
C THR A 833 -25.24 19.89 -20.40
N ASN A 834 -24.64 21.04 -20.12
CA ASN A 834 -25.27 22.33 -20.34
C ASN A 834 -24.47 23.17 -21.36
N PRO A 835 -25.10 24.13 -22.06
CA PRO A 835 -24.43 24.89 -23.13
C PRO A 835 -23.16 25.63 -22.68
N GLU A 836 -23.12 26.14 -21.44
CA GLU A 836 -21.97 26.87 -20.91
C GLU A 836 -20.77 25.94 -20.68
N MET A 837 -20.99 24.81 -20.02
CA MET A 837 -20.01 23.75 -19.81
C MET A 837 -19.43 23.27 -21.14
N LEU A 838 -20.28 23.02 -22.14
CA LEU A 838 -19.83 22.56 -23.45
C LEU A 838 -18.95 23.61 -24.13
N THR A 839 -19.35 24.88 -24.09
CA THR A 839 -18.57 25.98 -24.66
C THR A 839 -17.20 26.12 -23.99
N ARG A 840 -17.13 25.98 -22.66
CA ARG A 840 -15.87 26.00 -21.88
C ARG A 840 -15.00 24.77 -22.15
N SER A 841 -15.61 23.59 -22.27
CA SER A 841 -14.91 22.34 -22.63
C SER A 841 -14.33 22.42 -24.04
N ASP A 842 -15.07 22.98 -25.00
CA ASP A 842 -14.60 23.14 -26.37
C ASP A 842 -13.45 24.17 -26.47
N LEU A 843 -13.46 25.21 -25.64
CA LEU A 843 -12.33 26.12 -25.50
C LEU A 843 -11.10 25.39 -24.93
N LEU A 844 -11.25 24.61 -23.86
CA LEU A 844 -10.18 23.78 -23.30
C LEU A 844 -9.56 22.89 -24.39
N PHE A 845 -10.39 22.16 -25.12
CA PHE A 845 -9.95 21.28 -26.21
C PHE A 845 -9.19 22.03 -27.29
N THR A 846 -9.66 23.20 -27.67
CA THR A 846 -9.02 24.05 -28.69
C THR A 846 -7.65 24.54 -28.21
N LEU A 847 -7.54 25.00 -26.96
CA LEU A 847 -6.27 25.47 -26.39
C LEU A 847 -5.22 24.35 -26.35
N VAL A 848 -5.62 23.17 -25.88
CA VAL A 848 -4.71 22.01 -25.76
C VAL A 848 -4.30 21.50 -27.15
N ARG A 849 -5.22 21.40 -28.12
CA ARG A 849 -4.87 21.04 -29.51
C ARG A 849 -3.95 22.07 -30.17
N ALA A 850 -4.25 23.36 -30.03
CA ALA A 850 -3.42 24.43 -30.61
C ALA A 850 -1.99 24.44 -30.08
N LEU A 851 -1.81 24.05 -28.81
CA LEU A 851 -0.50 23.87 -28.21
C LEU A 851 0.25 22.66 -28.80
N ILE A 852 -0.41 21.51 -28.85
CA ILE A 852 0.21 20.21 -29.16
C ILE A 852 0.42 20.01 -30.67
N GLU A 853 -0.60 20.34 -31.46
CA GLU A 853 -0.61 20.15 -32.92
C GLU A 853 -0.04 21.37 -33.66
N ASP A 854 0.46 22.36 -32.92
CA ASP A 854 1.00 23.62 -33.43
C ASP A 854 0.05 24.43 -34.33
N CYS A 855 -1.26 24.21 -34.25
CA CYS A 855 -2.26 24.89 -35.07
C CYS A 855 -2.78 26.21 -34.44
N PRO A 856 -3.42 27.10 -35.23
CA PRO A 856 -4.07 28.30 -34.71
C PRO A 856 -5.24 27.97 -33.77
N VAL A 857 -5.47 28.83 -32.77
CA VAL A 857 -6.69 28.76 -31.93
C VAL A 857 -7.86 29.28 -32.77
N THR A 858 -8.77 28.39 -33.16
CA THR A 858 -9.96 28.71 -33.94
C THR A 858 -11.21 28.70 -33.08
N ALA A 859 -12.31 29.30 -33.57
CA ALA A 859 -13.59 29.18 -32.88
C ALA A 859 -13.97 27.70 -32.76
N PRO A 860 -14.40 27.24 -31.57
CA PRO A 860 -14.86 25.87 -31.44
C PRO A 860 -16.09 25.62 -32.33
N PRO A 861 -16.19 24.43 -32.95
CA PRO A 861 -17.25 24.14 -33.90
C PRO A 861 -18.62 24.23 -33.20
N PRO A 862 -19.66 24.78 -33.86
CA PRO A 862 -20.99 24.85 -33.29
C PRO A 862 -21.53 23.44 -33.03
N ARG A 863 -21.90 23.14 -31.79
CA ARG A 863 -22.56 21.88 -31.45
C ARG A 863 -23.98 21.91 -32.00
N ILE A 864 -24.23 21.12 -33.04
CA ILE A 864 -25.58 20.89 -33.57
C ILE A 864 -26.38 20.20 -32.46
N LYS A 865 -27.49 20.81 -32.02
CA LYS A 865 -28.46 20.14 -31.14
C LYS A 865 -28.92 18.85 -31.85
N LYS A 866 -28.57 17.70 -31.29
CA LYS A 866 -29.19 16.42 -31.67
C LYS A 866 -30.48 16.25 -30.89
#